data_AF-A0A2M4CHK4-F1
#
_entry.id   AF-A0A2M4CHK4-F1
#
_cell.length_a   1.000
_cell.length_b   1.000
_cell.length_c   1.000
_cell.angle_alpha   90.00
_cell.angle_beta   90.00
_cell.angle_gamma   90.00
#
_symmetry.space_group_name_H-M   'P 1'
#
loop_
_entity.id
_entity.type
_entity.pdbx_description
1 polymer ?
#
loop_
_entity_poly.entity_id
_entity_poly.type
_entity_poly.pdbx_seq_one_letter_code
_entity_poly.pdbx_strand_id
1 'polypeptide(L)'
;MASLLNISANLRRPVMVGVRAASAHAAAFRSALSNESATEVTTLDSGLRVASETLQTQLATVGLWINAGSRYEDKHNNGTANFFEQVAFKGTTKRSQSALEQEVENLGAHLDASTGREETVFQARCLSKDVPKVIELLADIVQNPKIDDADVKRAREVLLGEIEKVEAGNLRNVVFDHLHSTAFQGTSLANTVWGPSSNIRSIKRDDLRGYVDSHFKAPRMVLAVAGDVRQTELEKLAEQHLGKVQSTFDGKPPTLSAVRFTGSEVRVRDDSIPLAHVAVAVEGCGVSDADALPLSVASSLIGSWDRSHGGGVNSASKLAVASATDKLSHNFESFNLTYRDTGLWGIYFECDPLMCEDMLFNVQNEWMRLCTMVTDGEVERAKRQLKTRLLAGLEGPQAISEDIGRQVLRQGRREPLHELERRIENVTAANVRDVAMKYIFDRCPAVASVGPVENLPDYMRIRSSMSWVRFCLRRLQGDFACSEKLEIISANFVFCTEENDEIRTLRTPRTRNRDSKNTKRNPLATTTPKADGTLSKMVLESTMVCFDNSDYQRNGDYFPTRLNAQKDGVNLVCLSKVRSNPENNVGLMTLSNTTEVLATLTSDVGRILSKLHLVNPNGNINLMTGLRIAHLVLKHRQGKNHKMRIVVFVGSPVVHDEAELVKLAKKLKKEKVNVDIVSFGDHQKNNDTFTAFVNVLNGKDGTGSHLVCVPRGSVFSEALISSPIIQGEDGSGGAGLSGAGFEFGVDPNEDPELALALRVSMEEQRLRQEEEQRRATANSAADSGTSGTAGTEAAAGAAVAGSSAAGAAAAAVASSSAGAARSATEPHSEEAMLERALALSTEMADDSMPDFANMTEEEQIAFAMQMSMQDAQEPISQPAKRQKQEDTAMDVDDVIEIVGVSPADLMSVLENLPGVDPHSEAVRNAVGSLNRGKKPEDKDKDGSEGKK
;
A
#
# COMPACT_ATOMS: atom_id res chain seq x y z
N MET A 1 80.29 -10.79 -13.33
CA MET A 1 78.90 -10.33 -13.15
C MET A 1 78.03 -10.81 -14.31
N ALA A 2 77.73 -12.12 -14.38
CA ALA A 2 76.87 -12.70 -15.43
C ALA A 2 76.07 -13.92 -14.93
N SER A 3 75.93 -14.10 -13.62
CA SER A 3 75.27 -15.26 -13.00
C SER A 3 74.14 -14.91 -12.03
N LEU A 4 73.75 -13.63 -11.93
CA LEU A 4 72.66 -13.16 -11.06
C LEU A 4 71.39 -12.70 -11.80
N LEU A 5 71.33 -12.82 -13.13
CA LEU A 5 70.19 -12.35 -13.94
C LEU A 5 69.19 -13.44 -14.37
N ASN A 6 69.40 -14.71 -14.02
CA ASN A 6 68.56 -15.82 -14.51
C ASN A 6 67.46 -16.31 -13.55
N ILE A 7 67.16 -15.59 -12.46
CA ILE A 7 66.06 -15.98 -11.53
C ILE A 7 64.78 -15.15 -11.74
N SER A 8 64.81 -14.07 -12.54
CA SER A 8 63.63 -13.21 -12.75
C SER A 8 62.81 -13.50 -14.02
N ALA A 9 63.19 -14.52 -14.81
CA ALA A 9 62.55 -14.80 -16.10
C ALA A 9 61.41 -15.84 -16.07
N ASN A 10 61.16 -16.52 -14.94
CA ASN A 10 60.14 -17.59 -14.85
C ASN A 10 58.80 -17.18 -14.22
N LEU A 11 58.56 -15.88 -13.98
CA LEU A 11 57.32 -15.38 -13.36
C LEU A 11 56.42 -14.54 -14.29
N ARG A 12 56.66 -14.58 -15.61
CA ARG A 12 55.76 -13.99 -16.62
C ARG A 12 55.30 -15.05 -17.63
N ARG A 13 54.49 -16.00 -17.17
CA ARG A 13 53.52 -16.64 -18.05
C ARG A 13 52.28 -15.73 -18.09
N PRO A 14 51.77 -15.33 -19.26
CA PRO A 14 50.44 -14.75 -19.32
C PRO A 14 49.49 -15.85 -18.84
N VAL A 15 48.79 -15.58 -17.74
CA VAL A 15 47.67 -16.39 -17.29
C VAL A 15 46.59 -16.23 -18.35
N MET A 16 46.63 -17.09 -19.36
CA MET A 16 45.58 -17.25 -20.35
C MET A 16 44.44 -18.07 -19.71
N VAL A 17 43.87 -17.54 -18.63
CA VAL A 17 42.72 -18.11 -17.93
C VAL A 17 41.56 -17.18 -18.17
N GLY A 18 40.54 -17.66 -18.90
CA GLY A 18 39.18 -17.11 -18.79
C GLY A 18 38.49 -16.60 -20.05
N VAL A 19 39.08 -16.56 -21.25
CA VAL A 19 38.33 -16.05 -22.44
C VAL A 19 37.42 -17.13 -23.08
N ARG A 20 37.74 -18.42 -22.94
CA ARG A 20 36.92 -19.51 -23.51
C ARG A 20 35.62 -19.81 -22.77
N ALA A 21 35.49 -19.46 -21.49
CA ALA A 21 34.27 -19.70 -20.72
C ALA A 21 33.17 -18.67 -21.03
N ALA A 22 33.55 -17.41 -21.31
CA ALA A 22 32.63 -16.35 -21.70
C ALA A 22 32.00 -16.61 -23.08
N SER A 23 32.78 -17.14 -24.05
CA SER A 23 32.24 -17.46 -25.38
C SER A 23 31.26 -18.62 -25.36
N ALA A 24 31.46 -19.61 -24.48
CA ALA A 24 30.55 -20.75 -24.34
C ALA A 24 29.21 -20.35 -23.70
N HIS A 25 29.22 -19.51 -22.66
CA HIS A 25 27.98 -19.01 -22.03
C HIS A 25 27.23 -18.03 -22.93
N ALA A 26 27.93 -17.14 -23.63
CA ALA A 26 27.31 -16.24 -24.61
C ALA A 26 26.69 -17.03 -25.80
N ALA A 27 27.34 -18.10 -26.24
CA ALA A 27 26.78 -19.00 -27.25
C ALA A 27 25.55 -19.76 -26.73
N ALA A 28 25.57 -20.23 -25.48
CA ALA A 28 24.42 -20.91 -24.87
C ALA A 28 23.21 -19.97 -24.68
N PHE A 29 23.44 -18.72 -24.27
CA PHE A 29 22.39 -17.71 -24.14
C PHE A 29 21.79 -17.33 -25.49
N ARG A 30 22.62 -17.09 -26.51
CA ARG A 30 22.15 -16.84 -27.88
C ARG A 30 21.38 -18.02 -28.46
N SER A 31 21.83 -19.24 -28.16
CA SER A 31 21.15 -20.48 -28.53
C SER A 31 19.79 -20.61 -27.84
N ALA A 32 19.66 -20.16 -26.59
CA ALA A 32 18.39 -20.12 -25.87
C ALA A 32 17.41 -19.11 -26.51
N LEU A 33 17.88 -17.89 -26.83
CA LEU A 33 17.06 -16.86 -27.49
C LEU A 33 16.65 -17.23 -28.92
N SER A 34 17.42 -18.07 -29.62
CA SER A 34 17.02 -18.59 -30.93
C SER A 34 16.02 -19.75 -30.85
N ASN A 35 15.90 -20.39 -29.68
CA ASN A 35 14.98 -21.51 -29.44
C ASN A 35 13.61 -21.06 -28.91
N GLU A 36 13.41 -19.76 -28.68
CA GLU A 36 12.10 -19.21 -28.32
C GLU A 36 11.11 -19.30 -29.50
N SER A 37 9.83 -19.38 -29.15
CA SER A 37 8.73 -19.40 -30.11
C SER A 37 8.74 -18.16 -30.99
N ALA A 38 8.83 -18.34 -32.30
CA ALA A 38 8.71 -17.24 -33.24
C ALA A 38 7.29 -16.65 -33.17
N THR A 39 7.20 -15.31 -33.16
CA THR A 39 5.92 -14.62 -33.28
C THR A 39 5.46 -14.65 -34.74
N GLU A 40 4.29 -15.20 -34.98
CA GLU A 40 3.66 -15.25 -36.29
C GLU A 40 2.72 -14.05 -36.42
N VAL A 41 2.88 -13.25 -37.49
CA VAL A 41 2.04 -12.09 -37.76
C VAL A 41 1.42 -12.27 -39.14
N THR A 42 0.09 -12.26 -39.20
CA THR A 42 -0.65 -12.31 -40.46
C THR A 42 -1.62 -11.15 -40.58
N THR A 43 -1.87 -10.72 -41.81
CA THR A 43 -2.78 -9.62 -42.14
C THR A 43 -3.98 -10.19 -42.87
N LEU A 44 -5.17 -10.00 -42.32
CA LEU A 44 -6.42 -10.37 -42.98
C LEU A 44 -6.76 -9.41 -44.11
N ASP A 45 -7.66 -9.82 -45.01
CA ASP A 45 -8.16 -9.00 -46.12
C ASP A 45 -8.85 -7.70 -45.64
N SER A 46 -9.38 -7.70 -44.41
CA SER A 46 -9.96 -6.51 -43.76
C SER A 46 -8.91 -5.47 -43.34
N GLY A 47 -7.62 -5.81 -43.39
CA GLY A 47 -6.51 -5.01 -42.88
C GLY A 47 -6.23 -5.22 -41.40
N LEU A 48 -7.02 -6.05 -40.70
CA LEU A 48 -6.75 -6.46 -39.32
C LEU A 48 -5.48 -7.31 -39.27
N ARG A 49 -4.61 -7.01 -38.31
CA ARG A 49 -3.40 -7.80 -38.03
C ARG A 49 -3.67 -8.79 -36.91
N VAL A 50 -3.31 -10.05 -37.11
CA VAL A 50 -3.39 -11.10 -36.11
C VAL A 50 -1.97 -11.56 -35.81
N ALA A 51 -1.55 -11.41 -34.56
CA ALA A 51 -0.24 -11.83 -34.09
C ALA A 51 -0.40 -12.88 -33.00
N SER A 52 0.33 -13.99 -33.10
CA SER A 52 0.35 -14.97 -32.02
C SER A 52 1.76 -15.44 -31.67
N GLU A 53 1.91 -15.82 -30.41
CA GLU A 53 3.04 -16.58 -29.92
C GLU A 53 2.55 -17.84 -29.21
N THR A 54 2.94 -18.99 -29.74
CA THR A 54 2.57 -20.30 -29.19
C THR A 54 3.45 -20.63 -27.99
N LEU A 55 2.87 -20.59 -26.79
CA LEU A 55 3.52 -20.91 -25.52
C LEU A 55 3.06 -22.27 -25.00
N GLN A 56 3.94 -23.02 -24.32
CA GLN A 56 3.59 -24.28 -23.66
C GLN A 56 2.93 -24.04 -22.28
N THR A 57 1.94 -23.15 -22.23
CA THR A 57 1.20 -22.81 -21.00
C THR A 57 -0.29 -23.08 -21.18
N GLN A 58 -0.95 -23.55 -20.11
CA GLN A 58 -2.41 -23.78 -20.10
C GLN A 58 -3.22 -22.49 -19.98
N LEU A 59 -2.53 -21.38 -19.67
CA LEU A 59 -3.09 -20.04 -19.66
C LEU A 59 -2.76 -19.35 -20.98
N ALA A 60 -3.73 -18.60 -21.49
CA ALA A 60 -3.60 -17.74 -22.64
C ALA A 60 -4.03 -16.31 -22.30
N THR A 61 -3.46 -15.33 -22.98
CA THR A 61 -3.92 -13.94 -22.95
C THR A 61 -4.23 -13.50 -24.37
N VAL A 62 -5.44 -12.99 -24.55
CA VAL A 62 -5.95 -12.45 -25.81
C VAL A 62 -6.12 -10.96 -25.62
N GLY A 63 -5.47 -10.15 -26.44
CA GLY A 63 -5.54 -8.69 -26.40
C GLY A 63 -5.94 -8.13 -27.75
N LEU A 64 -6.92 -7.23 -27.77
CA LEU A 64 -7.24 -6.40 -28.90
C LEU A 64 -6.64 -5.01 -28.69
N TRP A 65 -5.63 -4.72 -29.48
CA TRP A 65 -4.84 -3.51 -29.43
C TRP A 65 -5.34 -2.57 -30.53
N ILE A 66 -5.73 -1.37 -30.15
CA ILE A 66 -6.28 -0.37 -31.06
C ILE A 66 -5.36 0.84 -31.02
N ASN A 67 -4.90 1.29 -32.18
CA ASN A 67 -4.13 2.52 -32.31
C ASN A 67 -5.07 3.74 -32.17
N ALA A 68 -5.64 3.94 -30.99
CA ALA A 68 -6.52 5.02 -30.59
C ALA A 68 -6.19 5.43 -29.14
N GLY A 69 -6.48 6.66 -28.73
CA GLY A 69 -6.07 7.18 -27.43
C GLY A 69 -6.21 8.70 -27.38
N SER A 70 -5.86 9.31 -26.24
CA SER A 70 -6.09 10.75 -26.02
C SER A 70 -5.34 11.67 -26.99
N ARG A 71 -4.27 11.19 -27.63
CA ARG A 71 -3.55 11.92 -28.70
C ARG A 71 -4.40 12.11 -29.95
N TYR A 72 -5.37 11.23 -30.20
CA TYR A 72 -6.28 11.31 -31.34
C TYR A 72 -7.54 12.13 -31.03
N GLU A 73 -7.63 12.68 -29.82
CA GLU A 73 -8.70 13.57 -29.40
C GLU A 73 -8.34 15.04 -29.63
N ASP A 74 -9.38 15.82 -29.85
CA ASP A 74 -9.39 17.28 -29.82
C ASP A 74 -9.56 17.80 -28.38
N LYS A 75 -9.33 19.09 -28.16
CA LYS A 75 -9.50 19.71 -26.83
C LYS A 75 -10.94 19.64 -26.30
N HIS A 76 -11.93 19.55 -27.19
CA HIS A 76 -13.35 19.52 -26.81
C HIS A 76 -13.86 18.12 -26.46
N ASN A 77 -13.35 17.08 -27.12
CA ASN A 77 -13.69 15.68 -26.87
C ASN A 77 -12.62 14.96 -26.03
N ASN A 78 -11.68 15.71 -25.44
CA ASN A 78 -10.66 15.14 -24.56
C ASN A 78 -11.33 14.40 -23.38
N GLY A 79 -10.94 13.13 -23.20
CA GLY A 79 -11.47 12.21 -22.20
C GLY A 79 -12.47 11.19 -22.76
N THR A 80 -12.76 11.23 -24.07
CA THR A 80 -13.75 10.33 -24.70
C THR A 80 -13.27 8.88 -24.75
N ALA A 81 -11.97 8.63 -24.92
CA ALA A 81 -11.36 7.31 -24.99
C ALA A 81 -11.47 6.59 -23.64
N ASN A 82 -11.09 7.27 -22.56
CA ASN A 82 -11.22 6.75 -21.20
C ASN A 82 -12.70 6.61 -20.79
N PHE A 83 -13.55 7.54 -21.21
CA PHE A 83 -15.00 7.41 -21.00
C PHE A 83 -15.58 6.20 -21.74
N PHE A 84 -15.13 5.94 -22.97
CA PHE A 84 -15.54 4.80 -23.76
C PHE A 84 -15.14 3.48 -23.10
N GLU A 85 -13.95 3.40 -22.51
CA GLU A 85 -13.48 2.25 -21.74
C GLU A 85 -14.47 1.86 -20.62
N GLN A 86 -14.89 2.84 -19.82
CA GLN A 86 -15.85 2.63 -18.73
C GLN A 86 -17.23 2.18 -19.21
N VAL A 87 -17.66 2.65 -20.38
CA VAL A 87 -18.95 2.29 -20.98
C VAL A 87 -18.89 0.93 -21.69
N ALA A 88 -17.74 0.55 -22.25
CA ALA A 88 -17.59 -0.69 -23.02
C ALA A 88 -17.95 -1.95 -22.21
N PHE A 89 -17.72 -1.93 -20.89
CA PHE A 89 -18.07 -3.04 -19.99
C PHE A 89 -19.51 -3.03 -19.48
N LYS A 90 -20.31 -1.98 -19.74
CA LYS A 90 -21.70 -1.88 -19.26
C LYS A 90 -22.70 -2.70 -20.10
N GLY A 91 -22.22 -3.44 -21.08
CA GLY A 91 -23.01 -4.42 -21.84
C GLY A 91 -23.01 -4.16 -23.35
N THR A 92 -23.40 -5.19 -24.10
CA THR A 92 -23.48 -5.15 -25.56
C THR A 92 -24.95 -5.22 -26.01
N THR A 93 -25.21 -5.10 -27.30
CA THR A 93 -26.57 -5.32 -27.82
C THR A 93 -27.01 -6.78 -27.69
N LYS A 94 -26.07 -7.73 -27.65
CA LYS A 94 -26.37 -9.16 -27.54
C LYS A 94 -26.47 -9.63 -26.08
N ARG A 95 -25.66 -9.06 -25.20
CA ARG A 95 -25.50 -9.47 -23.81
C ARG A 95 -25.75 -8.29 -22.89
N SER A 96 -26.62 -8.47 -21.89
CA SER A 96 -26.75 -7.50 -20.80
C SER A 96 -25.46 -7.45 -19.97
N GLN A 97 -25.26 -6.38 -19.19
CA GLN A 97 -24.10 -6.24 -18.30
C GLN A 97 -23.89 -7.47 -17.41
N SER A 98 -24.93 -7.86 -16.67
CA SER A 98 -24.85 -9.01 -15.75
C SER A 98 -24.61 -10.33 -16.48
N ALA A 99 -25.15 -10.50 -17.70
CA ALA A 99 -24.88 -11.70 -18.48
C ALA A 99 -23.43 -11.73 -18.97
N LEU A 100 -22.87 -10.58 -19.36
CA LEU A 100 -21.46 -10.47 -19.75
C LEU A 100 -20.53 -10.78 -18.58
N GLU A 101 -20.78 -10.18 -17.42
CA GLU A 101 -20.01 -10.42 -16.19
C GLU A 101 -20.08 -11.91 -15.77
N GLN A 102 -21.28 -12.49 -15.71
CA GLN A 102 -21.46 -13.91 -15.39
C GLN A 102 -20.79 -14.84 -16.40
N GLU A 103 -20.84 -14.55 -17.70
CA GLU A 103 -20.19 -15.40 -18.70
C GLU A 103 -18.67 -15.37 -18.55
N VAL A 104 -18.09 -14.20 -18.27
CA VAL A 104 -16.66 -14.03 -18.01
C VAL A 104 -16.24 -14.76 -16.72
N GLU A 105 -17.00 -14.59 -15.64
CA GLU A 105 -16.73 -15.27 -14.35
C GLU A 105 -16.89 -16.79 -14.44
N ASN A 106 -17.91 -17.27 -15.16
CA ASN A 106 -18.12 -18.72 -15.38
C ASN A 106 -16.98 -19.37 -16.16
N LEU A 107 -16.30 -18.61 -17.03
CA LEU A 107 -15.09 -19.06 -17.74
C LEU A 107 -13.83 -18.95 -16.86
N GLY A 108 -13.91 -18.30 -15.70
CA GLY A 108 -12.75 -17.93 -14.89
C GLY A 108 -11.82 -16.97 -15.63
N ALA A 109 -12.35 -16.21 -16.58
CA ALA A 109 -11.58 -15.25 -17.36
C ALA A 109 -11.51 -13.90 -16.62
N HIS A 110 -10.43 -13.16 -16.82
CA HIS A 110 -10.29 -11.80 -16.32
C HIS A 110 -10.20 -10.86 -17.52
N LEU A 111 -11.14 -9.92 -17.62
CA LEU A 111 -11.15 -8.89 -18.66
C LEU A 111 -10.62 -7.59 -18.08
N ASP A 112 -9.67 -6.99 -18.79
CA ASP A 112 -9.13 -5.69 -18.49
C ASP A 112 -9.18 -4.80 -19.72
N ALA A 113 -9.35 -3.50 -19.52
CA ALA A 113 -9.02 -2.53 -20.53
C ALA A 113 -8.03 -1.52 -19.98
N SER A 114 -7.31 -0.86 -20.87
CA SER A 114 -6.50 0.29 -20.52
C SER A 114 -6.39 1.22 -21.70
N THR A 115 -6.50 2.51 -21.41
CA THR A 115 -6.32 3.59 -22.39
C THR A 115 -5.02 4.33 -22.11
N GLY A 116 -4.16 4.42 -23.12
CA GLY A 116 -2.98 5.27 -23.15
C GLY A 116 -3.17 6.51 -24.01
N ARG A 117 -2.06 7.23 -24.24
CA ARG A 117 -2.05 8.40 -25.14
C ARG A 117 -2.18 8.00 -26.61
N GLU A 118 -1.58 6.88 -27.03
CA GLU A 118 -1.58 6.44 -28.44
C GLU A 118 -2.30 5.11 -28.70
N GLU A 119 -2.52 4.31 -27.66
CA GLU A 119 -3.09 2.98 -27.77
C GLU A 119 -4.16 2.71 -26.71
N THR A 120 -5.21 1.98 -27.10
CA THR A 120 -6.27 1.47 -26.23
C THR A 120 -6.27 -0.04 -26.36
N VAL A 121 -6.39 -0.71 -25.23
CA VAL A 121 -6.25 -2.17 -25.12
C VAL A 121 -7.48 -2.73 -24.47
N PHE A 122 -8.03 -3.80 -25.06
CA PHE A 122 -9.01 -4.67 -24.43
C PHE A 122 -8.41 -6.07 -24.36
N GLN A 123 -8.05 -6.53 -23.17
CA GLN A 123 -7.37 -7.80 -22.97
C GLN A 123 -8.14 -8.73 -22.04
N ALA A 124 -7.87 -10.01 -22.20
CA ALA A 124 -8.55 -11.08 -21.51
C ALA A 124 -7.57 -12.20 -21.18
N ARG A 125 -7.43 -12.51 -19.89
CA ARG A 125 -6.70 -13.69 -19.42
C ARG A 125 -7.67 -14.85 -19.26
N CYS A 126 -7.38 -15.99 -19.87
CA CYS A 126 -8.25 -17.17 -19.84
C CYS A 126 -7.44 -18.48 -19.94
N LEU A 127 -8.13 -19.61 -19.82
CA LEU A 127 -7.55 -20.91 -20.17
C LEU A 127 -7.44 -21.03 -21.70
N SER A 128 -6.40 -21.72 -22.20
CA SER A 128 -6.18 -21.89 -23.64
C SER A 128 -7.38 -22.51 -24.39
N LYS A 129 -8.22 -23.28 -23.69
CA LYS A 129 -9.44 -23.91 -24.26
C LYS A 129 -10.58 -22.92 -24.51
N ASP A 130 -10.63 -21.83 -23.76
CA ASP A 130 -11.73 -20.85 -23.81
C ASP A 130 -11.40 -19.63 -24.67
N VAL A 131 -10.20 -19.60 -25.29
CA VAL A 131 -9.77 -18.57 -26.25
C VAL A 131 -10.82 -18.25 -27.33
N PRO A 132 -11.48 -19.24 -27.97
CA PRO A 132 -12.49 -18.94 -28.99
C PRO A 132 -13.67 -18.11 -28.45
N LYS A 133 -14.16 -18.43 -27.24
CA LYS A 133 -15.25 -17.68 -26.60
C LYS A 133 -14.80 -16.28 -26.21
N VAL A 134 -13.57 -16.15 -25.70
CA VAL A 134 -13.01 -14.85 -25.30
C VAL A 134 -12.85 -13.92 -26.50
N ILE A 135 -12.40 -14.44 -27.65
CA ILE A 135 -12.34 -13.66 -28.90
C ILE A 135 -13.74 -13.20 -29.32
N GLU A 136 -14.76 -14.05 -29.19
CA GLU A 136 -16.14 -13.66 -29.45
C GLU A 136 -16.60 -12.52 -28.52
N LEU A 137 -16.30 -12.62 -27.22
CA LEU A 137 -16.65 -11.61 -26.23
C LEU A 137 -15.97 -10.27 -26.52
N LEU A 138 -14.66 -10.28 -26.76
CA LEU A 138 -13.90 -9.07 -27.10
C LEU A 138 -14.41 -8.43 -28.40
N ALA A 139 -14.72 -9.25 -29.42
CA ALA A 139 -15.27 -8.75 -30.67
C ALA A 139 -16.66 -8.11 -30.46
N ASP A 140 -17.48 -8.66 -29.56
CA ASP A 140 -18.81 -8.13 -29.26
C ASP A 140 -18.76 -6.81 -28.47
N ILE A 141 -17.87 -6.72 -27.48
CA ILE A 141 -17.62 -5.50 -26.67
C ILE A 141 -17.22 -4.32 -27.57
N VAL A 142 -16.35 -4.59 -28.54
CA VAL A 142 -15.73 -3.55 -29.38
C VAL A 142 -16.66 -3.13 -30.53
N GLN A 143 -17.44 -4.05 -31.11
CA GLN A 143 -18.30 -3.75 -32.26
C GLN A 143 -19.70 -3.27 -31.86
N ASN A 144 -20.29 -3.86 -30.81
CA ASN A 144 -21.70 -3.61 -30.47
C ASN A 144 -21.89 -3.13 -29.01
N PRO A 145 -21.12 -2.13 -28.53
CA PRO A 145 -21.31 -1.60 -27.19
C PRO A 145 -22.69 -0.93 -27.09
N LYS A 146 -23.44 -1.30 -26.05
CA LYS A 146 -24.74 -0.67 -25.77
C LYS A 146 -24.49 0.64 -25.01
N ILE A 147 -24.21 1.71 -25.74
CA ILE A 147 -24.08 3.04 -25.15
C ILE A 147 -25.50 3.57 -24.90
N ASP A 148 -26.01 3.52 -23.67
CA ASP A 148 -27.32 4.09 -23.28
C ASP A 148 -27.15 5.34 -22.40
N ASP A 149 -28.09 6.29 -22.47
CA ASP A 149 -27.92 7.59 -21.79
C ASP A 149 -27.95 7.46 -20.26
N ALA A 150 -28.68 6.47 -19.74
CA ALA A 150 -28.67 6.16 -18.31
C ALA A 150 -27.33 5.59 -17.85
N ASP A 151 -26.70 4.76 -18.68
CA ASP A 151 -25.41 4.11 -18.38
C ASP A 151 -24.27 5.11 -18.48
N VAL A 152 -24.32 6.02 -19.46
CA VAL A 152 -23.39 7.15 -19.60
C VAL A 152 -23.44 8.06 -18.36
N LYS A 153 -24.63 8.37 -17.83
CA LYS A 153 -24.74 9.19 -16.61
C LYS A 153 -24.09 8.51 -15.39
N ARG A 154 -24.34 7.22 -15.21
CA ARG A 154 -23.73 6.44 -14.11
C ARG A 154 -22.22 6.31 -14.28
N ALA A 155 -21.74 6.01 -15.48
CA ALA A 155 -20.31 5.92 -15.77
C ALA A 155 -19.59 7.25 -15.55
N ARG A 156 -20.25 8.39 -15.81
CA ARG A 156 -19.70 9.72 -15.54
C ARG A 156 -19.42 9.96 -14.06
N GLU A 157 -20.34 9.58 -13.17
CA GLU A 157 -20.16 9.75 -11.72
C GLU A 157 -18.98 8.91 -11.22
N VAL A 158 -18.89 7.66 -11.68
CA VAL A 158 -17.75 6.77 -11.38
C VAL A 158 -16.44 7.39 -11.87
N LEU A 159 -16.41 7.86 -13.11
CA LEU A 159 -15.20 8.44 -13.69
C LEU A 159 -14.74 9.72 -12.98
N LEU A 160 -15.67 10.59 -12.57
CA LEU A 160 -15.33 11.78 -11.79
C LEU A 160 -14.73 11.40 -10.42
N GLY A 161 -15.31 10.39 -9.76
CA GLY A 161 -14.75 9.87 -8.50
C GLY A 161 -13.39 9.20 -8.69
N GLU A 162 -13.15 8.50 -9.80
CA GLU A 162 -11.83 7.94 -10.13
C GLU A 162 -10.78 9.02 -10.34
N ILE A 163 -11.11 10.10 -11.05
CA ILE A 163 -10.20 11.22 -11.27
C ILE A 163 -9.82 11.87 -9.94
N GLU A 164 -10.79 12.14 -9.06
CA GLU A 164 -10.54 12.70 -7.73
C GLU A 164 -9.63 11.78 -6.90
N LYS A 165 -9.85 10.45 -6.95
CA LYS A 165 -8.99 9.46 -6.28
C LYS A 165 -7.57 9.43 -6.83
N VAL A 166 -7.40 9.52 -8.16
CA VAL A 166 -6.08 9.54 -8.80
C VAL A 166 -5.33 10.82 -8.45
N GLU A 167 -6.02 11.96 -8.46
CA GLU A 167 -5.44 13.26 -8.09
C GLU A 167 -4.99 13.29 -6.62
N ALA A 168 -5.76 12.71 -5.70
CA ALA A 168 -5.43 12.68 -4.27
C ALA A 168 -4.39 11.61 -3.88
N GLY A 169 -4.45 10.42 -4.51
CA GLY A 169 -3.65 9.26 -4.09
C GLY A 169 -2.34 9.05 -4.86
N ASN A 170 -2.27 9.48 -6.14
CA ASN A 170 -1.18 9.11 -7.05
C ASN A 170 -0.50 10.34 -7.68
N LEU A 171 0.20 11.13 -6.85
CA LEU A 171 0.88 12.36 -7.28
C LEU A 171 1.92 12.11 -8.39
N ARG A 172 2.53 10.92 -8.44
CA ARG A 172 3.42 10.53 -9.54
C ARG A 172 2.75 10.71 -10.90
N ASN A 173 1.54 10.17 -11.07
CA ASN A 173 0.82 10.24 -12.34
C ASN A 173 0.43 11.68 -12.68
N VAL A 174 0.02 12.45 -11.67
CA VAL A 174 -0.31 13.88 -11.80
C VAL A 174 0.90 14.68 -12.30
N VAL A 175 2.10 14.42 -11.74
CA VAL A 175 3.35 15.06 -12.19
C VAL A 175 3.67 14.68 -13.64
N PHE A 176 3.51 13.41 -14.03
CA PHE A 176 3.70 13.00 -15.42
C PHE A 176 2.68 13.67 -16.35
N ASP A 177 1.43 13.82 -15.95
CA ASP A 177 0.43 14.50 -16.76
C ASP A 177 0.76 16.00 -16.93
N HIS A 178 1.20 16.66 -15.88
CA HIS A 178 1.73 18.04 -15.95
C HIS A 178 3.00 18.14 -16.82
N LEU A 179 3.88 17.14 -16.77
CA LEU A 179 5.07 17.07 -17.61
C LEU A 179 4.70 16.99 -19.10
N HIS A 180 3.74 16.15 -19.47
CA HIS A 180 3.27 16.08 -20.86
C HIS A 180 2.57 17.36 -21.30
N SER A 181 1.73 17.93 -20.43
CA SER A 181 1.00 19.17 -20.71
C SER A 181 1.94 20.34 -21.00
N THR A 182 3.01 20.47 -20.23
CA THR A 182 4.04 21.50 -20.41
C THR A 182 4.95 21.23 -21.59
N ALA A 183 5.51 20.01 -21.67
CA ALA A 183 6.45 19.63 -22.72
C ALA A 183 5.83 19.74 -24.12
N PHE A 184 4.57 19.36 -24.28
CA PHE A 184 3.89 19.30 -25.58
C PHE A 184 2.78 20.34 -25.74
N GLN A 185 2.93 21.48 -25.06
CA GLN A 185 1.92 22.54 -25.02
C GLN A 185 1.39 22.93 -26.41
N GLY A 186 0.07 22.99 -26.52
CA GLY A 186 -0.62 23.34 -27.76
C GLY A 186 -0.75 22.21 -28.80
N THR A 187 -0.25 21.01 -28.50
CA THR A 187 -0.42 19.81 -29.33
C THR A 187 -1.37 18.80 -28.67
N SER A 188 -1.82 17.78 -29.40
CA SER A 188 -2.71 16.76 -28.83
C SER A 188 -2.01 15.82 -27.83
N LEU A 189 -0.68 15.77 -27.81
CA LEU A 189 0.07 14.95 -26.85
C LEU A 189 0.12 15.56 -25.43
N ALA A 190 -0.17 16.86 -25.31
CA ALA A 190 -0.33 17.54 -24.03
C ALA A 190 -1.63 17.18 -23.29
N ASN A 191 -2.60 16.60 -24.01
CA ASN A 191 -3.85 16.16 -23.42
C ASN A 191 -3.60 15.03 -22.41
N THR A 192 -4.24 15.11 -21.24
CA THR A 192 -4.27 14.01 -20.27
C THR A 192 -5.11 12.86 -20.83
N VAL A 193 -4.92 11.66 -20.30
CA VAL A 193 -5.72 10.49 -20.69
C VAL A 193 -7.14 10.57 -20.11
N TRP A 194 -7.24 11.09 -18.88
CA TRP A 194 -8.50 11.25 -18.15
C TRP A 194 -9.39 12.35 -18.75
N GLY A 195 -8.77 13.43 -19.22
CA GLY A 195 -9.44 14.65 -19.65
C GLY A 195 -9.91 15.54 -18.49
N PRO A 196 -10.24 16.82 -18.77
CA PRO A 196 -10.68 17.74 -17.74
C PRO A 196 -12.11 17.41 -17.28
N SER A 197 -12.37 17.62 -15.99
CA SER A 197 -13.70 17.38 -15.39
C SER A 197 -14.83 18.15 -16.06
N SER A 198 -14.54 19.33 -16.63
CA SER A 198 -15.50 20.11 -17.42
C SER A 198 -15.94 19.39 -18.70
N ASN A 199 -15.01 18.74 -19.41
CA ASN A 199 -15.33 17.99 -20.62
C ASN A 199 -16.14 16.74 -20.30
N ILE A 200 -15.74 15.99 -19.27
CA ILE A 200 -16.43 14.76 -18.83
C ILE A 200 -17.91 15.02 -18.48
N ARG A 201 -18.21 16.21 -17.92
CA ARG A 201 -19.58 16.66 -17.66
C ARG A 201 -20.37 16.97 -18.95
N SER A 202 -19.69 17.38 -20.01
CA SER A 202 -20.29 17.80 -21.28
C SER A 202 -20.43 16.69 -22.33
N ILE A 203 -19.60 15.65 -22.29
CA ILE A 203 -19.56 14.55 -23.27
C ILE A 203 -20.92 13.83 -23.32
N LYS A 204 -21.45 13.65 -24.54
CA LYS A 204 -22.71 12.96 -24.81
C LYS A 204 -22.48 11.61 -25.49
N ARG A 205 -23.56 10.81 -25.54
CA ARG A 205 -23.62 9.52 -26.25
C ARG A 205 -23.19 9.60 -27.71
N ASP A 206 -23.58 10.65 -28.41
CA ASP A 206 -23.28 10.81 -29.84
C ASP A 206 -21.79 11.06 -30.09
N ASP A 207 -21.10 11.73 -29.15
CA ASP A 207 -19.66 11.95 -29.22
C ASP A 207 -18.88 10.63 -29.06
N LEU A 208 -19.33 9.76 -28.14
CA LEU A 208 -18.76 8.41 -27.96
C LEU A 208 -18.95 7.55 -29.21
N ARG A 209 -20.14 7.57 -29.81
CA ARG A 209 -20.40 6.87 -31.07
C ARG A 209 -19.54 7.39 -32.20
N GLY A 210 -19.46 8.71 -32.36
CA GLY A 210 -18.59 9.34 -33.36
C GLY A 210 -17.12 8.98 -33.17
N TYR A 211 -16.66 8.84 -31.92
CA TYR A 211 -15.30 8.39 -31.61
C TYR A 211 -15.05 6.94 -32.03
N VAL A 212 -15.95 6.02 -31.69
CA VAL A 212 -15.86 4.61 -32.11
C VAL A 212 -15.89 4.50 -33.63
N ASP A 213 -16.84 5.16 -34.28
CA ASP A 213 -17.01 5.11 -35.74
C ASP A 213 -15.80 5.67 -36.50
N SER A 214 -15.06 6.61 -35.92
CA SER A 214 -13.86 7.20 -36.55
C SER A 214 -12.57 6.45 -36.24
N HIS A 215 -12.42 5.89 -35.04
CA HIS A 215 -11.16 5.32 -34.57
C HIS A 215 -11.09 3.79 -34.66
N PHE A 216 -12.20 3.09 -34.44
CA PHE A 216 -12.26 1.63 -34.32
C PHE A 216 -12.43 1.00 -35.70
N LYS A 217 -11.37 1.04 -36.49
CA LYS A 217 -11.31 0.47 -37.84
C LYS A 217 -10.30 -0.66 -37.92
N ALA A 218 -10.58 -1.68 -38.73
CA ALA A 218 -9.76 -2.89 -38.83
C ALA A 218 -8.26 -2.64 -39.08
N PRO A 219 -7.83 -1.70 -39.97
CA PRO A 219 -6.40 -1.43 -40.20
C PRO A 219 -5.64 -0.88 -38.98
N ARG A 220 -6.35 -0.30 -38.01
CA ARG A 220 -5.78 0.26 -36.78
C ARG A 220 -5.81 -0.71 -35.61
N MET A 221 -6.30 -1.92 -35.83
CA MET A 221 -6.48 -2.94 -34.81
C MET A 221 -5.46 -4.07 -35.01
N VAL A 222 -4.99 -4.63 -33.90
CA VAL A 222 -4.13 -5.80 -33.84
C VAL A 222 -4.72 -6.73 -32.80
N LEU A 223 -5.02 -7.97 -33.19
CA LEU A 223 -5.34 -9.04 -32.27
C LEU A 223 -4.03 -9.74 -31.89
N ALA A 224 -3.59 -9.60 -30.64
CA ALA A 224 -2.39 -10.25 -30.11
C ALA A 224 -2.80 -11.39 -29.17
N VAL A 225 -2.28 -12.59 -29.39
CA VAL A 225 -2.57 -13.77 -28.57
C VAL A 225 -1.28 -14.44 -28.12
N ALA A 226 -1.13 -14.66 -26.82
CA ALA A 226 -0.01 -15.41 -26.25
C ALA A 226 -0.55 -16.61 -25.45
N GLY A 227 -0.22 -17.84 -25.85
CA GLY A 227 -0.72 -19.06 -25.21
C GLY A 227 -0.61 -20.30 -26.09
N ASP A 228 -1.15 -21.43 -25.66
CA ASP A 228 -1.17 -22.68 -26.45
C ASP A 228 -2.26 -22.62 -27.55
N VAL A 229 -2.02 -21.83 -28.59
CA VAL A 229 -2.95 -21.65 -29.72
C VAL A 229 -2.18 -21.63 -31.04
N ARG A 230 -2.77 -22.23 -32.09
CA ARG A 230 -2.22 -22.20 -33.45
C ARG A 230 -2.72 -20.96 -34.21
N GLN A 231 -1.83 -20.32 -34.96
CA GLN A 231 -2.16 -19.15 -35.79
C GLN A 231 -3.30 -19.42 -36.78
N THR A 232 -3.31 -20.59 -37.43
CA THR A 232 -4.35 -20.95 -38.42
C THR A 232 -5.75 -21.07 -37.83
N GLU A 233 -5.87 -21.36 -36.53
CA GLU A 233 -7.16 -21.40 -35.82
C GLU A 233 -7.59 -19.97 -35.44
N LEU A 234 -6.65 -19.13 -35.02
CA LEU A 234 -6.88 -17.71 -34.70
C LEU A 234 -7.32 -16.91 -35.92
N GLU A 235 -6.73 -17.14 -37.09
CA GLU A 235 -7.13 -16.48 -38.33
C GLU A 235 -8.60 -16.74 -38.65
N LYS A 236 -9.04 -18.00 -38.57
CA LYS A 236 -10.44 -18.37 -38.80
C LYS A 236 -11.38 -17.71 -37.80
N LEU A 237 -11.00 -17.66 -36.53
CA LEU A 237 -11.80 -17.02 -35.47
C LEU A 237 -11.86 -15.49 -35.68
N ALA A 238 -10.75 -14.88 -36.04
CA ALA A 238 -10.68 -13.46 -36.34
C ALA A 238 -11.52 -13.11 -37.59
N GLU A 239 -11.48 -13.91 -38.65
CA GLU A 239 -12.35 -13.72 -39.82
C GLU A 239 -13.84 -13.86 -39.46
N GLN A 240 -14.20 -14.86 -38.64
CA GLN A 240 -15.59 -15.10 -38.23
C GLN A 240 -16.16 -13.95 -37.38
N HIS A 241 -15.40 -13.47 -36.39
CA HIS A 241 -15.89 -12.50 -35.40
C HIS A 241 -15.55 -11.05 -35.74
N LEU A 242 -14.37 -10.78 -36.31
CA LEU A 242 -13.88 -9.44 -36.62
C LEU A 242 -13.92 -9.09 -38.12
N GLY A 243 -14.30 -10.03 -39.00
CA GLY A 243 -14.45 -9.76 -40.43
C GLY A 243 -15.53 -8.73 -40.79
N LYS A 244 -16.46 -8.45 -39.87
CA LYS A 244 -17.51 -7.44 -40.03
C LYS A 244 -17.05 -6.01 -39.72
N VAL A 245 -15.88 -5.84 -39.14
CA VAL A 245 -15.34 -4.51 -38.80
C VAL A 245 -15.07 -3.75 -40.10
N GLN A 246 -15.52 -2.50 -40.16
CA GLN A 246 -15.31 -1.67 -41.33
C GLN A 246 -13.82 -1.44 -41.56
N SER A 247 -13.37 -1.72 -42.79
CA SER A 247 -12.01 -1.43 -43.26
C SER A 247 -11.91 -0.03 -43.89
N THR A 248 -13.04 0.52 -44.35
CA THR A 248 -13.11 1.80 -45.04
C THR A 248 -13.23 2.96 -44.04
N PHE A 249 -12.36 3.95 -44.21
CA PHE A 249 -12.54 5.26 -43.60
C PHE A 249 -13.44 6.08 -44.52
N ASP A 250 -14.46 6.75 -43.97
CA ASP A 250 -15.32 7.68 -44.73
C ASP A 250 -14.60 9.01 -45.09
N GLY A 251 -13.26 9.00 -45.08
CA GLY A 251 -12.39 10.16 -45.31
C GLY A 251 -10.89 9.82 -45.25
N LYS A 252 -10.05 10.82 -44.99
CA LYS A 252 -8.62 10.58 -44.73
C LYS A 252 -8.46 9.87 -43.38
N PRO A 253 -7.56 8.87 -43.26
CA PRO A 253 -7.25 8.31 -41.95
C PRO A 253 -6.76 9.46 -41.04
N PRO A 254 -7.11 9.46 -39.74
CA PRO A 254 -6.65 10.49 -38.82
C PRO A 254 -5.12 10.41 -38.73
N THR A 255 -4.46 11.30 -39.47
CA THR A 255 -3.01 11.43 -39.48
C THR A 255 -2.62 12.29 -38.29
N LEU A 256 -1.71 11.79 -37.47
CA LEU A 256 -1.14 12.54 -36.36
C LEU A 256 -0.44 13.81 -36.88
N SER A 257 -0.72 14.94 -36.25
CA SER A 257 0.03 16.16 -36.46
C SER A 257 1.41 16.03 -35.80
N ALA A 258 2.40 16.68 -36.41
CA ALA A 258 3.75 16.73 -35.84
C ALA A 258 3.71 17.44 -34.49
N VAL A 259 4.30 16.81 -33.47
CA VAL A 259 4.34 17.34 -32.11
C VAL A 259 5.58 18.22 -31.92
N ARG A 260 5.41 19.38 -31.30
CA ARG A 260 6.50 20.27 -30.91
C ARG A 260 6.80 20.08 -29.43
N PHE A 261 8.05 19.76 -29.10
CA PHE A 261 8.55 19.84 -27.74
C PHE A 261 8.89 21.30 -27.37
N THR A 262 8.49 21.73 -26.18
CA THR A 262 8.76 23.06 -25.64
C THR A 262 9.35 22.93 -24.25
N GLY A 263 10.56 23.45 -24.04
CA GLY A 263 11.15 23.53 -22.71
C GLY A 263 10.46 24.60 -21.87
N SER A 264 9.75 24.17 -20.83
CA SER A 264 9.00 25.04 -19.92
C SER A 264 8.89 24.40 -18.55
N GLU A 265 8.46 25.17 -17.54
CA GLU A 265 8.19 24.66 -16.21
C GLU A 265 6.73 24.84 -15.77
N VAL A 266 6.25 23.91 -14.95
CA VAL A 266 5.03 24.07 -14.16
C VAL A 266 5.31 23.69 -12.71
N ARG A 267 4.88 24.56 -11.79
CA ARG A 267 5.03 24.38 -10.36
C ARG A 267 3.66 24.46 -9.71
N VAL A 268 3.16 23.33 -9.23
CA VAL A 268 1.95 23.26 -8.42
C VAL A 268 2.41 23.23 -6.97
N ARG A 269 2.53 24.42 -6.38
CA ARG A 269 2.95 24.57 -4.99
C ARG A 269 1.80 24.17 -4.07
N ASP A 270 2.02 23.14 -3.28
CA ASP A 270 1.13 22.72 -2.21
C ASP A 270 1.96 22.30 -0.99
N ASP A 271 1.99 23.17 0.00
CA ASP A 271 2.79 22.99 1.21
C ASP A 271 2.12 22.03 2.22
N SER A 272 0.89 21.58 1.95
CA SER A 272 0.19 20.57 2.77
C SER A 272 0.70 19.15 2.52
N ILE A 273 1.31 18.92 1.35
CA ILE A 273 1.86 17.64 0.92
C ILE A 273 3.24 17.46 1.56
N PRO A 274 3.56 16.29 2.14
CA PRO A 274 4.79 16.10 2.90
C PRO A 274 6.07 16.09 2.04
N LEU A 275 5.97 15.60 0.80
CA LEU A 275 7.10 15.40 -0.10
C LEU A 275 6.91 16.17 -1.41
N ALA A 276 8.00 16.68 -1.96
CA ALA A 276 8.01 17.30 -3.27
C ALA A 276 8.24 16.24 -4.36
N HIS A 277 7.33 16.18 -5.32
CA HIS A 277 7.42 15.30 -6.47
C HIS A 277 7.85 16.12 -7.69
N VAL A 278 8.99 15.75 -8.30
CA VAL A 278 9.58 16.52 -9.40
C VAL A 278 9.94 15.58 -10.56
N ALA A 279 9.52 15.95 -11.77
CA ALA A 279 9.96 15.32 -13.01
C ALA A 279 10.67 16.34 -13.90
N VAL A 280 11.86 15.97 -14.38
CA VAL A 280 12.64 16.75 -15.33
C VAL A 280 12.92 15.89 -16.54
N ALA A 281 12.54 16.37 -17.73
CA ALA A 281 12.75 15.65 -18.97
C ALA A 281 13.26 16.55 -20.09
N VAL A 282 13.97 15.95 -21.03
CA VAL A 282 14.30 16.54 -22.34
C VAL A 282 13.54 15.80 -23.43
N GLU A 283 13.52 16.37 -24.63
CA GLU A 283 12.99 15.70 -25.81
C GLU A 283 13.76 14.41 -26.07
N GLY A 284 13.04 13.29 -26.05
CA GLY A 284 13.55 11.98 -26.45
C GLY A 284 13.36 11.72 -27.94
N CYS A 285 13.68 10.50 -28.37
CA CYS A 285 13.48 10.09 -29.76
C CYS A 285 12.18 9.28 -29.94
N GLY A 286 11.73 9.17 -31.18
CA GLY A 286 10.61 8.27 -31.52
C GLY A 286 11.03 6.80 -31.45
N VAL A 287 10.05 5.91 -31.42
CA VAL A 287 10.27 4.43 -31.39
C VAL A 287 11.02 3.94 -32.63
N SER A 288 10.88 4.62 -33.78
CA SER A 288 11.53 4.23 -35.04
C SER A 288 13.00 4.68 -35.14
N ASP A 289 13.47 5.55 -34.26
CA ASP A 289 14.82 6.10 -34.33
C ASP A 289 15.86 5.12 -33.80
N ALA A 290 17.03 5.08 -34.44
CA ALA A 290 18.16 4.24 -34.01
C ALA A 290 18.72 4.65 -32.63
N ASP A 291 18.47 5.90 -32.22
CA ASP A 291 18.93 6.50 -30.96
C ASP A 291 18.13 6.00 -29.73
N ALA A 292 17.00 5.32 -29.92
CA ALA A 292 16.14 4.84 -28.84
C ALA A 292 16.83 3.85 -27.90
N LEU A 293 17.61 2.92 -28.45
CA LEU A 293 18.34 1.94 -27.65
C LEU A 293 19.50 2.56 -26.86
N PRO A 294 20.37 3.42 -27.45
CA PRO A 294 21.33 4.20 -26.69
C PRO A 294 20.70 5.02 -25.54
N LEU A 295 19.54 5.66 -25.76
CA LEU A 295 18.83 6.39 -24.71
C LEU A 295 18.29 5.47 -23.60
N SER A 296 17.79 4.28 -23.96
CA SER A 296 17.38 3.26 -22.97
C SER A 296 18.58 2.73 -22.16
N VAL A 297 19.74 2.54 -22.78
CA VAL A 297 21.00 2.20 -22.08
C VAL A 297 21.44 3.34 -21.17
N ALA A 298 21.33 4.60 -21.62
CA ALA A 298 21.62 5.78 -20.82
C ALA A 298 20.69 5.88 -19.59
N SER A 299 19.40 5.63 -19.78
CA SER A 299 18.42 5.57 -18.68
C SER A 299 18.73 4.43 -17.70
N SER A 300 19.14 3.27 -18.20
CA SER A 300 19.56 2.14 -17.35
C SER A 300 20.86 2.42 -16.59
N LEU A 301 21.75 3.27 -17.11
CA LEU A 301 22.99 3.65 -16.43
C LEU A 301 22.70 4.50 -15.19
N ILE A 302 21.75 5.43 -15.30
CA ILE A 302 21.24 6.23 -14.17
C ILE A 302 20.48 5.32 -13.21
N GLY A 303 19.58 4.51 -13.76
CA GLY A 303 18.80 3.51 -13.01
C GLY A 303 17.66 4.11 -12.20
N SER A 304 17.21 3.34 -11.22
CA SER A 304 16.27 3.76 -10.18
C SER A 304 16.85 3.43 -8.81
N TRP A 305 16.43 4.18 -7.81
CA TRP A 305 16.83 3.96 -6.43
C TRP A 305 15.73 4.43 -5.49
N ASP A 306 15.51 3.65 -4.44
CA ASP A 306 14.57 3.95 -3.37
C ASP A 306 15.26 3.69 -2.03
N ARG A 307 14.79 4.34 -0.96
CA ARG A 307 15.32 4.17 0.40
C ARG A 307 15.21 2.72 0.91
N SER A 308 14.26 1.94 0.40
CA SER A 308 14.13 0.51 0.71
C SER A 308 15.21 -0.36 0.03
N HIS A 309 15.92 0.18 -0.97
CA HIS A 309 16.88 -0.57 -1.75
C HIS A 309 18.16 -0.85 -0.94
N GLY A 310 18.39 -2.12 -0.59
CA GLY A 310 19.51 -2.55 0.25
C GLY A 310 20.92 -2.27 -0.30
N GLY A 311 21.04 -1.85 -1.56
CA GLY A 311 22.30 -1.45 -2.18
C GLY A 311 22.92 -0.19 -1.57
N GLY A 312 22.11 0.78 -1.11
CA GLY A 312 22.58 2.02 -0.48
C GLY A 312 23.83 2.64 -1.14
N VAL A 313 24.88 2.85 -0.35
CA VAL A 313 26.20 3.39 -0.78
C VAL A 313 26.99 2.46 -1.71
N ASN A 314 26.63 1.18 -1.78
CA ASN A 314 27.25 0.20 -2.67
C ASN A 314 26.51 0.09 -4.01
N SER A 315 25.57 1.02 -4.28
CA SER A 315 24.88 1.06 -5.56
C SER A 315 25.84 1.35 -6.71
N ALA A 316 25.49 0.80 -7.85
CA ALA A 316 26.23 0.94 -9.09
C ALA A 316 26.16 2.36 -9.67
N SER A 317 25.01 3.01 -9.51
CA SER A 317 24.74 4.36 -10.03
C SER A 317 25.33 5.41 -9.11
N LYS A 318 26.05 6.40 -9.67
CA LYS A 318 26.66 7.46 -8.84
C LYS A 318 25.61 8.37 -8.22
N LEU A 319 24.50 8.60 -8.94
CA LEU A 319 23.37 9.33 -8.39
C LEU A 319 22.76 8.58 -7.19
N ALA A 320 22.62 7.26 -7.29
CA ALA A 320 22.14 6.44 -6.17
C ALA A 320 23.07 6.49 -4.95
N VAL A 321 24.39 6.49 -5.17
CA VAL A 321 25.37 6.64 -4.08
C VAL A 321 25.23 8.01 -3.41
N ALA A 322 25.13 9.09 -4.19
CA ALA A 322 24.92 10.43 -3.65
C ALA A 322 23.62 10.53 -2.85
N SER A 323 22.51 10.04 -3.41
CA SER A 323 21.20 10.01 -2.72
C SER A 323 21.23 9.19 -1.43
N ALA A 324 21.96 8.08 -1.39
CA ALA A 324 22.07 7.23 -0.21
C ALA A 324 22.96 7.83 0.90
N THR A 325 24.06 8.50 0.53
CA THR A 325 24.99 9.12 1.48
C THR A 325 24.42 10.39 2.08
N ASP A 326 23.93 11.29 1.23
CA ASP A 326 23.51 12.63 1.62
C ASP A 326 22.00 12.71 1.93
N LYS A 327 21.26 11.61 1.71
CA LYS A 327 19.80 11.50 1.93
C LYS A 327 19.01 12.54 1.12
N LEU A 328 19.36 12.70 -0.16
CA LEU A 328 18.81 13.74 -1.04
C LEU A 328 17.36 13.49 -1.46
N SER A 329 16.98 12.23 -1.61
CA SER A 329 15.68 11.82 -2.15
C SER A 329 15.15 10.60 -1.40
N HIS A 330 13.84 10.40 -1.44
CA HIS A 330 13.20 9.17 -1.03
C HIS A 330 13.29 8.12 -2.15
N ASN A 331 12.92 8.55 -3.36
CA ASN A 331 12.88 7.70 -4.54
C ASN A 331 13.31 8.52 -5.75
N PHE A 332 14.00 7.89 -6.70
CA PHE A 332 14.14 8.41 -8.05
C PHE A 332 14.08 7.28 -9.09
N GLU A 333 13.55 7.61 -10.26
CA GLU A 333 13.47 6.72 -11.41
C GLU A 333 13.81 7.47 -12.69
N SER A 334 14.80 6.96 -13.42
CA SER A 334 15.05 7.39 -14.81
C SER A 334 14.04 6.72 -15.75
N PHE A 335 13.41 7.53 -16.60
CA PHE A 335 12.41 7.07 -17.56
C PHE A 335 12.78 7.45 -19.00
N ASN A 336 12.34 6.62 -19.95
CA ASN A 336 12.41 6.85 -21.38
C ASN A 336 11.04 6.54 -21.99
N LEU A 337 10.19 7.56 -22.10
CA LEU A 337 8.88 7.46 -22.72
C LEU A 337 9.05 7.69 -24.23
N THR A 338 8.65 6.71 -25.03
CA THR A 338 8.76 6.78 -26.49
C THR A 338 7.39 6.72 -27.13
N TYR A 339 7.13 7.70 -28.00
CA TYR A 339 5.96 7.79 -28.86
C TYR A 339 6.36 7.53 -30.31
N ARG A 340 5.41 7.57 -31.23
CA ARG A 340 5.68 7.31 -32.64
C ARG A 340 6.71 8.25 -33.26
N ASP A 341 6.62 9.55 -32.96
CA ASP A 341 7.41 10.63 -33.57
C ASP A 341 8.33 11.40 -32.60
N THR A 342 8.04 11.36 -31.29
CA THR A 342 8.82 12.05 -30.25
C THR A 342 8.90 11.19 -28.98
N GLY A 343 9.53 11.70 -27.93
CA GLY A 343 9.62 11.02 -26.64
C GLY A 343 9.96 11.98 -25.50
N LEU A 344 9.93 11.49 -24.28
CA LEU A 344 10.44 12.17 -23.10
C LEU A 344 11.48 11.30 -22.43
N TRP A 345 12.70 11.84 -22.28
CA TRP A 345 13.76 11.18 -21.55
C TRP A 345 14.11 12.03 -20.33
N GLY A 346 14.11 11.43 -19.14
CA GLY A 346 14.20 12.21 -17.92
C GLY A 346 14.33 11.41 -16.65
N ILE A 347 14.28 12.12 -15.53
CA ILE A 347 14.26 11.55 -14.19
C ILE A 347 13.06 12.11 -13.43
N TYR A 348 12.38 11.21 -12.73
CA TYR A 348 11.39 11.52 -11.71
C TYR A 348 12.02 11.28 -10.35
N PHE A 349 11.82 12.18 -9.38
CA PHE A 349 12.29 11.99 -8.02
C PHE A 349 11.35 12.61 -6.99
N GLU A 350 11.45 12.08 -5.77
CA GLU A 350 10.69 12.49 -4.59
C GLU A 350 11.69 12.95 -3.53
N CYS A 351 11.61 14.21 -3.10
CA CYS A 351 12.54 14.82 -2.15
C CYS A 351 11.81 15.47 -0.98
N ASP A 352 12.53 15.59 0.14
CA ASP A 352 12.16 16.54 1.18
C ASP A 352 12.28 17.97 0.64
N PRO A 353 11.45 18.93 1.08
CA PRO A 353 11.40 20.29 0.55
C PRO A 353 12.76 20.98 0.47
N LEU A 354 13.63 20.76 1.47
CA LEU A 354 14.93 21.41 1.59
C LEU A 354 16.02 20.76 0.72
N MET A 355 15.81 19.56 0.17
CA MET A 355 16.83 18.81 -0.57
C MET A 355 16.67 18.89 -2.09
N CYS A 356 15.60 19.52 -2.59
CA CYS A 356 15.28 19.48 -4.02
C CYS A 356 16.30 20.22 -4.91
N GLU A 357 16.94 21.31 -4.43
CA GLU A 357 18.06 21.95 -5.14
C GLU A 357 19.26 21.02 -5.27
N ASP A 358 19.67 20.37 -4.17
CA ASP A 358 20.84 19.49 -4.14
C ASP A 358 20.61 18.22 -4.98
N MET A 359 19.40 17.66 -4.93
CA MET A 359 19.02 16.53 -5.77
C MET A 359 19.08 16.90 -7.25
N LEU A 360 18.52 18.05 -7.64
CA LEU A 360 18.54 18.50 -9.03
C LEU A 360 19.96 18.79 -9.52
N PHE A 361 20.81 19.38 -8.69
CA PHE A 361 22.22 19.59 -8.99
C PHE A 361 22.95 18.26 -9.27
N ASN A 362 22.71 17.24 -8.44
CA ASN A 362 23.31 15.92 -8.64
C ASN A 362 22.78 15.20 -9.89
N VAL A 363 21.48 15.34 -10.19
CA VAL A 363 20.88 14.85 -11.44
C VAL A 363 21.57 15.47 -12.66
N GLN A 364 21.69 16.80 -12.68
CA GLN A 364 22.31 17.53 -13.80
C GLN A 364 23.80 17.22 -13.95
N ASN A 365 24.51 17.06 -12.83
CA ASN A 365 25.91 16.63 -12.88
C ASN A 365 26.07 15.23 -13.48
N GLU A 366 25.19 14.29 -13.14
CA GLU A 366 25.22 12.95 -13.72
C GLU A 366 24.86 12.98 -15.22
N TRP A 367 23.93 13.84 -15.64
CA TRP A 367 23.61 14.08 -17.05
C TRP A 367 24.80 14.65 -17.85
N MET A 368 25.50 15.66 -17.30
CA MET A 368 26.70 16.22 -17.94
C MET A 368 27.86 15.22 -17.98
N ARG A 369 27.97 14.39 -16.94
CA ARG A 369 28.93 13.28 -16.91
C ARG A 369 28.60 12.24 -17.97
N LEU A 370 27.33 11.94 -18.20
CA LEU A 370 26.87 11.03 -19.26
C LEU A 370 27.29 11.54 -20.65
N CYS A 371 27.28 12.85 -20.85
CA CYS A 371 27.75 13.46 -22.09
C CYS A 371 29.27 13.37 -22.28
N THR A 372 30.07 13.35 -21.20
CA THR A 372 31.53 13.59 -21.28
C THR A 372 32.40 12.40 -20.86
N MET A 373 32.07 11.73 -19.75
CA MET A 373 32.96 10.81 -19.03
C MET A 373 32.33 9.41 -18.82
N VAL A 374 31.58 8.92 -19.79
CA VAL A 374 31.07 7.54 -19.79
C VAL A 374 32.19 6.57 -20.10
N THR A 375 32.28 5.52 -19.29
CA THR A 375 33.27 4.44 -19.44
C THR A 375 32.63 3.17 -20.02
N ASP A 376 33.41 2.39 -20.76
CA ASP A 376 32.90 1.15 -21.38
C ASP A 376 32.40 0.14 -20.33
N GLY A 377 33.06 0.05 -19.17
CA GLY A 377 32.63 -0.84 -18.09
C GLY A 377 31.25 -0.51 -17.51
N GLU A 378 30.91 0.78 -17.41
CA GLU A 378 29.57 1.21 -16.97
C GLU A 378 28.50 0.91 -18.01
N VAL A 379 28.83 1.08 -19.30
CA VAL A 379 27.93 0.76 -20.41
C VAL A 379 27.69 -0.74 -20.50
N GLU A 380 28.72 -1.58 -20.34
CA GLU A 380 28.55 -3.02 -20.31
C GLU A 380 27.63 -3.47 -19.16
N ARG A 381 27.76 -2.84 -17.99
CA ARG A 381 26.86 -3.09 -16.85
C ARG A 381 25.43 -2.65 -17.16
N ALA A 382 25.25 -1.44 -17.71
CA ALA A 382 23.93 -0.92 -18.08
C ALA A 382 23.26 -1.79 -19.15
N LYS A 383 24.00 -2.31 -20.14
CA LYS A 383 23.49 -3.29 -21.10
C LYS A 383 23.00 -4.57 -20.42
N ARG A 384 23.75 -5.10 -19.45
CA ARG A 384 23.34 -6.31 -18.72
C ARG A 384 22.07 -6.04 -17.91
N GLN A 385 22.00 -4.91 -17.21
CA GLN A 385 20.80 -4.49 -16.48
C GLN A 385 19.58 -4.33 -17.41
N LEU A 386 19.76 -3.70 -18.56
CA LEU A 386 18.72 -3.53 -19.56
C LEU A 386 18.25 -4.90 -20.12
N LYS A 387 19.17 -5.80 -20.47
CA LYS A 387 18.84 -7.16 -20.92
C LYS A 387 18.02 -7.92 -19.86
N THR A 388 18.47 -7.89 -18.60
CA THR A 388 17.73 -8.53 -17.50
C THR A 388 16.36 -7.91 -17.30
N ARG A 389 16.23 -6.58 -17.34
CA ARG A 389 14.94 -5.87 -17.21
C ARG A 389 13.99 -6.22 -18.36
N LEU A 390 14.49 -6.27 -19.59
CA LEU A 390 13.67 -6.60 -20.76
C LEU A 390 13.16 -8.04 -20.70
N LEU A 391 14.02 -9.00 -20.36
CA LEU A 391 13.61 -10.41 -20.25
C LEU A 391 12.68 -10.66 -19.08
N ALA A 392 12.96 -10.08 -17.91
CA ALA A 392 12.06 -10.17 -16.75
C ALA A 392 10.70 -9.53 -17.05
N GLY A 393 10.68 -8.46 -17.86
CA GLY A 393 9.45 -7.82 -18.31
C GLY A 393 8.64 -8.62 -19.33
N LEU A 394 9.19 -9.70 -19.88
CA LEU A 394 8.49 -10.61 -20.82
C LEU A 394 8.04 -11.91 -20.13
N GLU A 395 8.14 -11.98 -18.81
CA GLU A 395 7.67 -13.14 -18.06
C GLU A 395 6.14 -13.18 -18.01
N GLY A 396 5.56 -14.21 -18.64
CA GLY A 396 4.13 -14.51 -18.58
C GLY A 396 3.34 -14.10 -19.84
N PRO A 397 2.19 -14.77 -20.10
CA PRO A 397 1.44 -14.58 -21.33
C PRO A 397 0.87 -13.17 -21.50
N GLN A 398 0.51 -12.49 -20.39
CA GLN A 398 0.00 -11.12 -20.45
C GLN A 398 1.06 -10.14 -20.98
N ALA A 399 2.24 -10.15 -20.37
CA ALA A 399 3.33 -9.26 -20.72
C ALA A 399 3.83 -9.50 -22.16
N ILE A 400 3.84 -10.76 -22.60
CA ILE A 400 4.13 -11.13 -23.98
C ILE A 400 3.06 -10.58 -24.94
N SER A 401 1.77 -10.75 -24.64
CA SER A 401 0.70 -10.24 -25.50
C SER A 401 0.74 -8.70 -25.62
N GLU A 402 1.11 -8.02 -24.53
CA GLU A 402 1.29 -6.57 -24.49
C GLU A 402 2.47 -6.12 -25.33
N ASP A 403 3.61 -6.80 -25.21
CA ASP A 403 4.78 -6.49 -26.02
C ASP A 403 4.51 -6.70 -27.52
N ILE A 404 3.85 -7.81 -27.88
CA ILE A 404 3.43 -8.09 -29.27
C ILE A 404 2.51 -6.99 -29.76
N GLY A 405 1.44 -6.69 -29.02
CA GLY A 405 0.44 -5.70 -29.39
C GLY A 405 1.05 -4.33 -29.63
N ARG A 406 1.83 -3.84 -28.67
CA ARG A 406 2.50 -2.54 -28.73
C ARG A 406 3.50 -2.45 -29.89
N GLN A 407 4.36 -3.44 -30.08
CA GLN A 407 5.37 -3.41 -31.16
C GLN A 407 4.73 -3.53 -32.54
N VAL A 408 3.77 -4.45 -32.71
CA VAL A 408 3.06 -4.63 -33.99
C VAL A 408 2.24 -3.39 -34.32
N LEU A 409 1.58 -2.75 -33.34
CA LEU A 409 0.86 -1.49 -33.58
C LEU A 409 1.79 -0.39 -34.12
N ARG A 410 2.95 -0.20 -33.48
CA ARG A 410 3.86 0.92 -33.75
C ARG A 410 4.75 0.69 -34.98
N GLN A 411 5.39 -0.48 -35.06
CA GLN A 411 6.39 -0.80 -36.09
C GLN A 411 5.87 -1.75 -37.18
N GLY A 412 4.70 -2.38 -36.97
CA GLY A 412 4.16 -3.38 -37.91
C GLY A 412 4.78 -4.77 -37.80
N ARG A 413 5.82 -4.93 -36.98
CA ARG A 413 6.49 -6.20 -36.68
C ARG A 413 6.88 -6.24 -35.21
N ARG A 414 7.06 -7.43 -34.66
CA ARG A 414 7.76 -7.62 -33.38
C ARG A 414 9.24 -7.84 -33.65
N GLU A 415 10.10 -7.13 -32.93
CA GLU A 415 11.54 -7.36 -32.97
C GLU A 415 11.87 -8.64 -32.18
N PRO A 416 12.45 -9.67 -32.81
CA PRO A 416 12.78 -10.90 -32.10
C PRO A 416 13.91 -10.65 -31.10
N LEU A 417 13.90 -11.39 -29.99
CA LEU A 417 14.80 -11.12 -28.86
C LEU A 417 16.28 -11.21 -29.20
N HIS A 418 16.67 -12.12 -30.10
CA HIS A 418 18.05 -12.22 -30.57
C HIS A 418 18.51 -11.01 -31.43
N GLU A 419 17.59 -10.36 -32.16
CA GLU A 419 17.88 -9.11 -32.89
C GLU A 419 18.05 -7.96 -31.90
N LEU A 420 17.12 -7.85 -30.94
CA LEU A 420 17.17 -6.84 -29.88
C LEU A 420 18.45 -6.96 -29.05
N GLU A 421 18.83 -8.18 -28.67
CA GLU A 421 20.07 -8.45 -27.95
C GLU A 421 21.29 -7.97 -28.75
N ARG A 422 21.36 -8.30 -30.05
CA ARG A 422 22.47 -7.87 -30.91
C ARG A 422 22.54 -6.35 -31.01
N ARG A 423 21.39 -5.67 -31.12
CA ARG A 423 21.34 -4.20 -31.15
C ARG A 423 21.85 -3.60 -29.83
N ILE A 424 21.46 -4.18 -28.69
CA ILE A 424 21.95 -3.75 -27.35
C ILE A 424 23.46 -3.98 -27.23
N GLU A 425 23.98 -5.13 -27.71
CA GLU A 425 25.41 -5.42 -27.68
C GLU A 425 26.24 -4.44 -28.51
N ASN A 426 25.71 -4.00 -29.65
CA ASN A 426 26.37 -3.06 -30.55
C ASN A 426 26.49 -1.62 -30.00
N VAL A 427 25.78 -1.27 -28.92
CA VAL A 427 25.84 0.10 -28.35
C VAL A 427 27.22 0.34 -27.71
N THR A 428 28.02 1.27 -28.21
CA THR A 428 29.32 1.61 -27.59
C THR A 428 29.21 2.81 -26.64
N ALA A 429 30.21 3.05 -25.79
CA ALA A 429 30.25 4.27 -24.98
C ALA A 429 30.33 5.55 -25.83
N ALA A 430 30.93 5.48 -27.04
CA ALA A 430 30.92 6.59 -27.98
C ALA A 430 29.49 6.92 -28.43
N ASN A 431 28.72 5.91 -28.82
CA ASN A 431 27.32 6.11 -29.23
C ASN A 431 26.48 6.74 -28.11
N VAL A 432 26.67 6.28 -26.85
CA VAL A 432 25.97 6.85 -25.70
C VAL A 432 26.35 8.33 -25.49
N ARG A 433 27.63 8.68 -25.61
CA ARG A 433 28.09 10.08 -25.50
C ARG A 433 27.54 10.96 -26.62
N ASP A 434 27.53 10.47 -27.86
CA ASP A 434 27.05 11.23 -29.01
C ASP A 434 25.54 11.49 -28.92
N VAL A 435 24.77 10.47 -28.50
CA VAL A 435 23.33 10.60 -28.25
C VAL A 435 23.07 11.53 -27.07
N ALA A 436 23.81 11.40 -25.97
CA ALA A 436 23.69 12.31 -24.82
C ALA A 436 24.01 13.76 -25.21
N MET A 437 25.05 13.98 -26.01
CA MET A 437 25.38 15.31 -26.54
C MET A 437 24.29 15.86 -27.47
N LYS A 438 23.55 15.00 -28.18
CA LYS A 438 22.46 15.41 -29.08
C LYS A 438 21.19 15.83 -28.32
N TYR A 439 20.76 15.02 -27.35
CA TYR A 439 19.46 15.17 -26.66
C TYR A 439 19.54 15.86 -25.30
N ILE A 440 20.68 15.81 -24.59
CA ILE A 440 20.81 16.34 -23.23
C ILE A 440 21.59 17.66 -23.24
N PHE A 441 22.75 17.70 -23.89
CA PHE A 441 23.64 18.85 -23.83
C PHE A 441 23.03 20.11 -24.47
N ASP A 442 23.03 21.21 -23.72
CA ASP A 442 22.52 22.52 -24.13
C ASP A 442 21.06 22.51 -24.66
N ARG A 443 20.26 21.54 -24.22
CA ARG A 443 18.82 21.48 -24.50
C ARG A 443 18.01 22.11 -23.38
N CYS A 444 16.84 22.64 -23.75
CA CYS A 444 15.88 23.19 -22.80
C CYS A 444 15.06 22.04 -22.21
N PRO A 445 15.14 21.77 -20.89
CA PRO A 445 14.32 20.73 -20.27
C PRO A 445 12.88 21.21 -20.07
N ALA A 446 11.95 20.28 -19.95
CA ALA A 446 10.64 20.47 -19.38
C ALA A 446 10.66 20.01 -17.91
N VAL A 447 10.09 20.82 -17.01
CA VAL A 447 10.09 20.58 -15.56
C VAL A 447 8.64 20.62 -15.06
N ALA A 448 8.21 19.57 -14.38
CA ALA A 448 6.93 19.55 -13.68
C ALA A 448 7.16 19.19 -12.22
N SER A 449 6.56 19.96 -11.31
CA SER A 449 6.73 19.74 -9.88
C SER A 449 5.42 19.97 -9.11
N VAL A 450 5.12 19.08 -8.17
CA VAL A 450 3.94 19.13 -7.30
C VAL A 450 4.38 18.99 -5.84
N GLY A 451 3.79 19.80 -4.95
CA GLY A 451 4.06 19.77 -3.51
C GLY A 451 4.89 20.97 -3.02
N PRO A 452 5.66 20.82 -1.93
CA PRO A 452 6.45 21.90 -1.32
C PRO A 452 7.73 22.19 -2.12
N VAL A 453 7.59 22.88 -3.26
CA VAL A 453 8.63 23.09 -4.27
C VAL A 453 9.32 24.47 -4.16
N GLU A 454 9.31 25.09 -2.98
CA GLU A 454 9.92 26.41 -2.75
C GLU A 454 11.43 26.42 -3.00
N ASN A 455 12.12 25.33 -2.62
CA ASN A 455 13.57 25.21 -2.83
C ASN A 455 13.96 24.73 -4.24
N LEU A 456 13.00 24.59 -5.16
CA LEU A 456 13.32 24.19 -6.54
C LEU A 456 13.95 25.37 -7.29
N PRO A 457 15.17 25.23 -7.84
CA PRO A 457 15.83 26.32 -8.56
C PRO A 457 15.01 26.86 -9.73
N ASP A 458 15.09 28.16 -10.01
CA ASP A 458 14.43 28.79 -11.16
C ASP A 458 14.81 28.12 -12.49
N TYR A 459 13.88 28.12 -13.45
CA TYR A 459 14.10 27.53 -14.77
C TYR A 459 15.41 27.96 -15.44
N MET A 460 15.78 29.24 -15.30
CA MET A 460 17.01 29.79 -15.89
C MET A 460 18.26 29.13 -15.30
N ARG A 461 18.24 28.85 -13.99
CA ARG A 461 19.33 28.15 -13.31
C ARG A 461 19.39 26.69 -13.77
N ILE A 462 18.26 26.02 -13.84
CA ILE A 462 18.15 24.65 -14.39
C ILE A 462 18.72 24.61 -15.81
N ARG A 463 18.29 25.53 -16.69
CA ARG A 463 18.76 25.61 -18.07
C ARG A 463 20.25 25.91 -18.19
N SER A 464 20.78 26.77 -17.32
CA SER A 464 22.22 27.12 -17.33
C SER A 464 23.09 25.90 -17.02
N SER A 465 22.65 25.05 -16.07
CA SER A 465 23.32 23.82 -15.67
C SER A 465 23.26 22.70 -16.71
N MET A 466 22.47 22.86 -17.79
CA MET A 466 22.43 21.94 -18.94
C MET A 466 23.66 22.09 -19.86
N SER A 467 24.63 22.91 -19.48
CA SER A 467 25.92 23.04 -20.17
C SER A 467 27.06 23.20 -19.15
N TRP A 468 28.18 22.52 -19.37
CA TRP A 468 29.39 22.74 -18.57
C TRP A 468 30.29 23.81 -19.20
N VAL A 469 30.35 24.98 -18.58
CA VAL A 469 31.23 26.10 -18.98
C VAL A 469 32.69 25.66 -19.09
N ARG A 470 33.15 24.76 -18.21
CA ARG A 470 34.52 24.22 -18.19
C ARG A 470 34.92 23.48 -19.47
N PHE A 471 33.97 22.85 -20.18
CA PHE A 471 34.23 22.13 -21.41
C PHE A 471 33.96 22.96 -22.67
N CYS A 472 33.02 23.92 -22.62
CA CYS A 472 32.80 24.87 -23.71
C CYS A 472 34.09 25.62 -24.08
N LEU A 473 34.89 26.04 -23.09
CA LEU A 473 36.18 26.68 -23.31
C LEU A 473 37.21 25.79 -24.02
N ARG A 474 37.23 24.47 -23.73
CA ARG A 474 38.19 23.53 -24.35
C ARG A 474 37.78 23.12 -25.76
N ARG A 475 36.47 23.09 -26.06
CA ARG A 475 35.94 22.80 -27.39
C ARG A 475 35.98 24.01 -28.32
N LEU A 476 35.74 25.22 -27.78
CA LEU A 476 36.06 26.46 -28.49
C LEU A 476 37.57 26.47 -28.85
N GLN A 477 38.48 26.07 -27.97
CA GLN A 477 39.90 25.94 -28.35
C GLN A 477 40.19 24.86 -29.42
N GLY A 478 39.37 23.81 -29.55
CA GLY A 478 39.54 22.74 -30.55
C GLY A 478 38.95 23.07 -31.92
N ASP A 479 37.79 23.72 -31.96
CA ASP A 479 37.09 24.11 -33.20
C ASP A 479 37.65 25.44 -33.78
N PHE A 480 38.39 26.23 -33.00
CA PHE A 480 39.04 27.48 -33.47
C PHE A 480 40.28 27.25 -34.35
N ALA A 481 40.69 26.01 -34.60
CA ALA A 481 41.76 25.72 -35.56
C ALA A 481 41.33 25.87 -37.04
N CYS A 482 40.06 26.17 -37.34
CA CYS A 482 39.54 26.14 -38.72
C CYS A 482 38.68 27.34 -39.19
N SER A 483 38.61 28.47 -38.47
CA SER A 483 37.89 29.64 -38.99
C SER A 483 38.37 30.97 -38.40
N GLU A 484 39.12 31.74 -39.19
CA GLU A 484 39.30 33.18 -39.00
C GLU A 484 37.94 33.88 -39.20
N LYS A 485 37.26 34.21 -38.10
CA LYS A 485 36.32 35.34 -37.93
C LYS A 485 35.55 35.16 -36.62
N LEU A 486 35.90 35.92 -35.58
CA LEU A 486 34.94 36.46 -34.60
C LEU A 486 35.65 37.37 -33.59
N GLU A 487 35.60 38.67 -33.86
CA GLU A 487 36.10 39.75 -33.01
C GLU A 487 34.97 40.39 -32.16
N ILE A 488 33.84 39.68 -31.95
CA ILE A 488 32.61 40.32 -31.42
C ILE A 488 32.14 39.75 -30.06
N ILE A 489 32.71 38.65 -29.56
CA ILE A 489 32.25 38.05 -28.27
C ILE A 489 33.11 38.49 -27.07
N SER A 490 34.25 39.14 -27.28
CA SER A 490 35.14 39.59 -26.19
C SER A 490 34.73 40.90 -25.52
N ALA A 491 33.71 41.61 -25.99
CA ALA A 491 33.40 42.97 -25.52
C ALA A 491 32.35 43.09 -24.39
N ASN A 492 31.57 42.05 -24.09
CA ASN A 492 30.44 42.16 -23.13
C ASN A 492 30.63 41.42 -21.79
N PHE A 493 31.84 40.96 -21.47
CA PHE A 493 32.09 40.16 -20.26
C PHE A 493 33.18 40.74 -19.33
N VAL A 494 33.35 42.08 -19.33
CA VAL A 494 34.36 42.79 -18.49
C VAL A 494 33.75 43.49 -17.26
N PHE A 495 32.44 43.42 -17.03
CA PHE A 495 31.83 43.96 -15.81
C PHE A 495 31.17 42.84 -15.00
N CYS A 496 31.90 42.26 -14.03
CA CYS A 496 31.37 41.66 -12.77
C CYS A 496 32.39 40.74 -12.05
N THR A 497 33.69 41.04 -12.06
CA THR A 497 34.65 40.41 -11.14
C THR A 497 35.69 41.41 -10.67
N GLU A 498 35.29 42.35 -9.81
CA GLU A 498 36.20 43.18 -9.02
C GLU A 498 35.41 43.78 -7.85
N GLU A 499 35.22 42.99 -6.79
CA GLU A 499 35.00 43.46 -5.40
C GLU A 499 34.85 42.22 -4.50
N ASN A 500 35.94 41.86 -3.82
CA ASN A 500 36.02 41.22 -2.49
C ASN A 500 37.31 40.42 -2.36
N ASP A 501 38.42 41.16 -2.24
CA ASP A 501 39.69 40.61 -1.76
C ASP A 501 40.37 41.64 -0.85
N GLU A 502 39.71 41.98 0.26
CA GLU A 502 40.39 42.58 1.41
C GLU A 502 39.87 41.97 2.72
N ILE A 503 40.81 41.82 3.66
CA ILE A 503 40.64 41.41 5.06
C ILE A 503 40.68 39.89 5.32
N ARG A 504 41.88 39.32 5.09
CA ARG A 504 42.41 38.23 5.91
C ARG A 504 43.61 38.76 6.70
N THR A 505 43.41 39.05 7.98
CA THR A 505 44.37 38.84 9.09
C THR A 505 43.89 39.58 10.34
N LEU A 506 43.57 38.84 11.42
CA LEU A 506 44.09 39.05 12.78
C LEU A 506 43.42 38.11 13.81
N ARG A 507 44.24 37.19 14.33
CA ARG A 507 44.33 36.68 15.73
C ARG A 507 43.11 36.11 16.47
N THR A 508 43.24 34.85 16.89
CA THR A 508 42.63 34.23 18.08
C THR A 508 43.45 34.58 19.36
N PRO A 509 43.10 34.10 20.58
CA PRO A 509 41.82 34.09 21.32
C PRO A 509 41.98 34.68 22.75
N ARG A 510 40.91 35.05 23.48
CA ARG A 510 40.94 35.08 24.97
C ARG A 510 39.57 35.19 25.66
N THR A 511 39.51 34.50 26.80
CA THR A 511 38.45 34.34 27.78
C THR A 511 38.29 35.54 28.73
N ARG A 512 37.05 35.88 29.14
CA ARG A 512 36.64 36.11 30.56
C ARG A 512 35.19 36.60 30.73
N ASN A 513 34.52 36.01 31.73
CA ASN A 513 33.29 36.43 32.40
C ASN A 513 33.30 37.88 32.90
N ARG A 514 32.15 38.58 32.90
CA ARG A 514 31.25 38.82 34.07
C ARG A 514 30.13 39.84 33.81
N ASP A 515 28.98 39.54 34.43
CA ASP A 515 27.97 40.42 35.06
C ASP A 515 26.86 41.15 34.25
N SER A 516 25.69 40.47 34.20
CA SER A 516 24.38 40.85 34.78
C SER A 516 23.80 42.28 34.58
N LYS A 517 22.60 42.37 33.96
CA LYS A 517 21.27 42.53 34.63
C LYS A 517 20.17 43.02 33.67
N ASN A 518 19.02 42.34 33.76
CA ASN A 518 17.62 42.78 33.60
C ASN A 518 17.17 43.53 32.33
N THR A 519 16.30 42.88 31.56
CA THR A 519 14.90 43.35 31.40
C THR A 519 13.97 42.19 31.03
N LYS A 520 12.85 42.10 31.77
CA LYS A 520 11.75 41.14 31.64
C LYS A 520 10.92 41.40 30.38
N ARG A 521 10.49 40.35 29.67
CA ARG A 521 9.17 40.27 29.01
C ARG A 521 8.85 38.79 28.70
N ASN A 522 7.68 38.36 29.17
CA ASN A 522 7.12 37.01 29.01
C ASN A 522 6.67 36.72 27.57
N PRO A 523 6.53 35.44 27.20
CA PRO A 523 6.03 34.99 25.90
C PRO A 523 4.49 35.00 25.85
N LEU A 524 3.97 35.32 24.66
CA LEU A 524 2.56 35.26 24.29
C LEU A 524 2.25 33.86 23.74
N ALA A 525 1.19 33.23 24.26
CA ALA A 525 0.60 32.00 23.76
C ALA A 525 -0.68 32.32 22.98
N THR A 526 -0.90 31.62 21.87
CA THR A 526 -2.18 31.51 21.14
C THR A 526 -2.11 30.24 20.30
N THR A 527 -2.75 29.12 20.69
CA THR A 527 -4.16 28.70 20.51
C THR A 527 -4.35 27.79 19.28
N THR A 528 -4.62 26.51 19.53
CA THR A 528 -5.31 25.59 18.61
C THR A 528 -6.69 25.25 19.19
N PRO A 529 -7.74 25.05 18.35
CA PRO A 529 -9.09 24.78 18.82
C PRO A 529 -9.32 23.29 19.12
N LYS A 530 -10.15 23.02 20.13
CA LYS A 530 -10.74 21.71 20.44
C LYS A 530 -12.06 21.56 19.68
N ALA A 531 -12.28 20.38 19.10
CA ALA A 531 -13.60 19.86 18.77
C ALA A 531 -13.85 18.65 19.69
N ASP A 532 -14.87 18.73 20.54
CA ASP A 532 -15.33 17.64 21.40
C ASP A 532 -16.47 16.88 20.69
N GLY A 533 -16.32 15.56 20.61
CA GLY A 533 -17.36 14.60 20.26
C GLY A 533 -17.12 13.32 21.05
N THR A 534 -17.93 13.11 22.09
CA THR A 534 -18.16 11.87 22.88
C THR A 534 -17.17 10.72 22.69
N LEU A 535 -16.10 10.71 23.48
CA LEU A 535 -15.18 9.57 23.63
C LEU A 535 -15.69 8.59 24.68
N SER A 536 -16.03 7.37 24.23
CA SER A 536 -16.00 6.18 25.09
C SER A 536 -14.66 6.13 25.81
N LYS A 537 -14.67 5.98 27.13
CA LYS A 537 -13.49 6.03 27.98
C LYS A 537 -12.60 4.79 27.71
N MET A 538 -11.76 4.86 26.68
CA MET A 538 -10.87 3.78 26.25
C MET A 538 -9.86 3.44 27.35
N VAL A 539 -9.75 2.14 27.64
CA VAL A 539 -8.95 1.62 28.76
C VAL A 539 -7.53 1.31 28.27
N LEU A 540 -6.53 1.91 28.90
CA LEU A 540 -5.11 1.65 28.64
C LEU A 540 -4.69 0.29 29.21
N GLU A 541 -4.00 -0.52 28.42
CA GLU A 541 -3.51 -1.86 28.79
C GLU A 541 -1.97 -1.97 28.63
N SER A 542 -1.33 -2.68 29.56
CA SER A 542 0.06 -3.17 29.44
C SER A 542 0.01 -4.70 29.34
N THR A 543 0.41 -5.24 28.19
CA THR A 543 0.28 -6.67 27.89
C THR A 543 1.65 -7.35 27.76
N MET A 544 1.89 -8.41 28.52
CA MET A 544 3.04 -9.30 28.31
C MET A 544 2.61 -10.56 27.58
N VAL A 545 3.26 -10.85 26.44
CA VAL A 545 3.01 -12.04 25.62
C VAL A 545 4.09 -13.09 25.86
N CYS A 546 3.67 -14.27 26.32
CA CYS A 546 4.54 -15.40 26.58
C CYS A 546 4.49 -16.40 25.40
N PHE A 547 5.64 -16.62 24.78
CA PHE A 547 5.84 -17.47 23.62
C PHE A 547 6.45 -18.82 24.03
N ASP A 548 5.71 -19.91 23.85
CA ASP A 548 6.22 -21.28 23.95
C ASP A 548 7.17 -21.61 22.79
N ASN A 549 8.44 -21.85 23.09
CA ASN A 549 9.48 -22.28 22.16
C ASN A 549 10.00 -23.69 22.47
N SER A 550 9.17 -24.56 23.07
CA SER A 550 9.52 -25.95 23.34
C SER A 550 9.69 -26.79 22.07
N ASP A 551 10.36 -27.95 22.18
CA ASP A 551 10.57 -28.85 21.05
C ASP A 551 9.26 -29.43 20.46
N TYR A 552 8.16 -29.42 21.24
CA TYR A 552 6.82 -29.79 20.79
C TYR A 552 6.26 -28.87 19.68
N GLN A 553 6.82 -27.68 19.51
CA GLN A 553 6.42 -26.71 18.49
C GLN A 553 6.95 -27.01 17.09
N ARG A 554 7.79 -28.05 16.94
CA ARG A 554 8.27 -28.55 15.64
C ARG A 554 7.22 -29.39 14.89
N ASN A 555 6.16 -29.81 15.57
CA ASN A 555 5.13 -30.66 14.97
C ASN A 555 4.33 -29.92 13.88
N GLY A 556 4.00 -30.63 12.80
CA GLY A 556 3.33 -30.10 11.61
C GLY A 556 1.81 -30.10 11.65
N ASP A 557 1.19 -30.29 12.83
CA ASP A 557 -0.27 -30.36 12.98
C ASP A 557 -0.99 -29.05 12.61
N TYR A 558 -0.25 -27.95 12.59
CA TYR A 558 -0.69 -26.65 12.09
C TYR A 558 0.21 -26.25 10.93
N PHE A 559 -0.41 -25.80 9.83
CA PHE A 559 0.30 -25.41 8.63
C PHE A 559 0.87 -23.99 8.78
N PRO A 560 2.13 -23.71 8.38
CA PRO A 560 3.17 -24.64 7.92
C PRO A 560 3.95 -25.37 9.05
N THR A 561 4.06 -24.80 10.24
CA THR A 561 4.50 -25.47 11.49
C THR A 561 3.78 -24.84 12.68
N ARG A 562 3.63 -25.54 13.81
CA ARG A 562 3.04 -24.95 15.04
C ARG A 562 3.75 -23.67 15.49
N LEU A 563 5.09 -23.66 15.43
CA LEU A 563 5.89 -22.49 15.77
C LEU A 563 5.59 -21.29 14.86
N ASN A 564 5.40 -21.51 13.56
CA ASN A 564 5.04 -20.43 12.64
C ASN A 564 3.60 -19.96 12.84
N ALA A 565 2.65 -20.88 13.02
CA ALA A 565 1.27 -20.53 13.35
C ALA A 565 1.19 -19.68 14.63
N GLN A 566 1.97 -20.05 15.66
CA GLN A 566 2.09 -19.28 16.89
C GLN A 566 2.70 -17.89 16.67
N LYS A 567 3.72 -17.75 15.80
CA LYS A 567 4.29 -16.44 15.44
C LYS A 567 3.24 -15.54 14.80
N ASP A 568 2.41 -16.10 13.92
CA ASP A 568 1.34 -15.37 13.24
C ASP A 568 0.26 -14.91 14.24
N GLY A 569 -0.14 -15.76 15.19
CA GLY A 569 -1.10 -15.36 16.23
C GLY A 569 -0.56 -14.35 17.24
N VAL A 570 0.73 -14.43 17.60
CA VAL A 570 1.37 -13.40 18.44
C VAL A 570 1.40 -12.05 17.72
N ASN A 571 1.75 -12.04 16.43
CA ASN A 571 1.70 -10.83 15.61
C ASN A 571 0.30 -10.22 15.62
N LEU A 572 -0.73 -11.05 15.44
CA LEU A 572 -2.12 -10.63 15.43
C LEU A 572 -2.56 -9.99 16.77
N VAL A 573 -2.19 -10.60 17.91
CA VAL A 573 -2.47 -10.04 19.24
C VAL A 573 -1.72 -8.72 19.47
N CYS A 574 -0.44 -8.63 19.11
CA CYS A 574 0.35 -7.41 19.23
C CYS A 574 -0.24 -6.27 18.40
N LEU A 575 -0.57 -6.53 17.13
CA LEU A 575 -1.17 -5.56 16.23
C LEU A 575 -2.55 -5.13 16.72
N SER A 576 -3.39 -6.07 17.17
CA SER A 576 -4.71 -5.75 17.71
C SER A 576 -4.60 -4.83 18.92
N LYS A 577 -3.73 -5.13 19.90
CA LYS A 577 -3.59 -4.32 21.11
C LYS A 577 -3.02 -2.93 20.86
N VAL A 578 -2.08 -2.77 19.92
CA VAL A 578 -1.53 -1.46 19.54
C VAL A 578 -2.52 -0.66 18.68
N ARG A 579 -3.31 -1.34 17.82
CA ARG A 579 -4.38 -0.69 17.06
C ARG A 579 -5.54 -0.23 17.95
N SER A 580 -5.87 -0.99 18.99
CA SER A 580 -6.93 -0.60 19.93
C SER A 580 -6.58 0.70 20.65
N ASN A 581 -5.32 0.90 21.04
CA ASN A 581 -4.82 2.18 21.53
C ASN A 581 -3.32 2.32 21.26
N PRO A 582 -2.85 3.44 20.65
CA PRO A 582 -1.43 3.65 20.36
C PRO A 582 -0.57 3.84 21.63
N GLU A 583 -1.20 4.12 22.78
CA GLU A 583 -0.54 4.22 24.10
C GLU A 583 -0.41 2.86 24.82
N ASN A 584 -0.95 1.77 24.25
CA ASN A 584 -0.79 0.44 24.81
C ASN A 584 0.66 -0.05 24.67
N ASN A 585 1.16 -0.70 25.71
CA ASN A 585 2.51 -1.27 25.71
C ASN A 585 2.44 -2.78 25.62
N VAL A 586 3.24 -3.37 24.74
CA VAL A 586 3.34 -4.82 24.56
C VAL A 586 4.78 -5.28 24.80
N GLY A 587 4.95 -6.42 25.47
CA GLY A 587 6.25 -7.06 25.66
C GLY A 587 6.23 -8.53 25.24
N LEU A 588 7.41 -9.09 24.95
CA LEU A 588 7.58 -10.46 24.43
C LEU A 588 8.62 -11.24 25.26
N MET A 589 8.27 -12.46 25.66
CA MET A 589 9.16 -13.40 26.35
C MET A 589 9.03 -14.84 25.85
N THR A 590 10.05 -15.66 26.09
CA THR A 590 10.07 -17.12 25.79
C THR A 590 9.89 -17.98 27.03
N LEU A 591 9.34 -19.19 26.87
CA LEU A 591 9.00 -20.12 27.96
C LEU A 591 9.90 -21.37 28.08
N SER A 592 10.98 -21.46 27.31
CA SER A 592 11.95 -22.57 27.34
C SER A 592 12.70 -22.70 28.67
N ASN A 593 13.50 -23.76 28.81
CA ASN A 593 14.40 -24.03 29.94
C ASN A 593 15.11 -22.76 30.47
N THR A 594 15.59 -21.89 29.57
CA THR A 594 15.93 -20.49 29.90
C THR A 594 14.77 -19.58 29.48
N THR A 595 14.16 -18.92 30.45
CA THR A 595 13.09 -17.93 30.21
C THR A 595 13.76 -16.59 29.94
N GLU A 596 13.68 -16.12 28.69
CA GLU A 596 14.36 -14.91 28.25
C GLU A 596 13.33 -13.83 27.89
N VAL A 597 13.57 -12.60 28.36
CA VAL A 597 12.77 -11.43 27.98
C VAL A 597 13.38 -10.83 26.71
N LEU A 598 12.74 -11.10 25.57
CA LEU A 598 13.23 -10.67 24.26
C LEU A 598 13.00 -9.18 24.01
N ALA A 599 11.89 -8.66 24.50
CA ALA A 599 11.53 -7.25 24.44
C ALA A 599 10.81 -6.83 25.72
N THR A 600 11.29 -5.76 26.34
CA THR A 600 10.58 -5.05 27.41
C THR A 600 9.34 -4.35 26.83
N LEU A 601 8.44 -3.90 27.72
CA LEU A 601 7.24 -3.15 27.36
C LEU A 601 7.57 -1.99 26.40
N THR A 602 7.05 -2.07 25.17
CA THR A 602 7.27 -1.09 24.10
C THR A 602 5.98 -0.92 23.29
N SER A 603 5.79 0.26 22.69
CA SER A 603 4.72 0.51 21.71
C SER A 603 5.17 0.19 20.27
N ASP A 604 6.49 0.02 20.05
CA ASP A 604 7.07 -0.30 18.74
C ASP A 604 6.95 -1.80 18.39
N VAL A 605 5.99 -2.12 17.52
CA VAL A 605 5.73 -3.47 17.02
C VAL A 605 6.89 -4.01 16.16
N GLY A 606 7.62 -3.15 15.45
CA GLY A 606 8.73 -3.55 14.58
C GLY A 606 9.88 -4.18 15.37
N ARG A 607 10.15 -3.67 16.56
CA ARG A 607 11.15 -4.24 17.49
C ARG A 607 10.73 -5.62 18.02
N ILE A 608 9.44 -5.85 18.21
CA ILE A 608 8.90 -7.15 18.66
C ILE A 608 9.01 -8.18 17.53
N LEU A 609 8.63 -7.82 16.31
CA LEU A 609 8.64 -8.71 15.14
C LEU A 609 10.05 -9.16 14.75
N SER A 610 11.01 -8.21 14.73
CA SER A 610 12.41 -8.52 14.46
C SER A 610 13.00 -9.52 15.47
N LYS A 611 12.57 -9.48 16.73
CA LYS A 611 12.96 -10.45 17.76
C LYS A 611 12.20 -11.78 17.65
N LEU A 612 10.93 -11.75 17.29
CA LEU A 612 10.11 -12.95 17.10
C LEU A 612 10.65 -13.87 15.99
N HIS A 613 11.17 -13.31 14.90
CA HIS A 613 11.76 -14.10 13.81
C HIS A 613 13.06 -14.82 14.21
N LEU A 614 13.78 -14.35 15.22
CA LEU A 614 15.03 -14.97 15.70
C LEU A 614 14.81 -16.15 16.65
N VAL A 615 13.57 -16.41 17.08
CA VAL A 615 13.25 -17.48 18.03
C VAL A 615 13.24 -18.84 17.33
N ASN A 616 14.06 -19.75 17.88
CA ASN A 616 14.18 -21.16 17.50
C ASN A 616 13.67 -22.08 18.62
N PRO A 617 13.16 -23.28 18.29
CA PRO A 617 12.65 -24.22 19.29
C PRO A 617 13.79 -24.89 20.08
N ASN A 618 13.70 -24.83 21.42
CA ASN A 618 14.70 -25.39 22.34
C ASN A 618 14.07 -25.86 23.67
N GLY A 619 14.16 -27.16 23.97
CA GLY A 619 13.96 -27.70 25.32
C GLY A 619 12.50 -27.88 25.76
N ASN A 620 12.30 -27.94 27.08
CA ASN A 620 11.01 -28.15 27.74
C ASN A 620 10.39 -26.83 28.21
N ILE A 621 9.06 -26.83 28.42
CA ILE A 621 8.31 -25.66 28.91
C ILE A 621 8.44 -25.51 30.43
N ASN A 622 8.72 -24.28 30.90
CA ASN A 622 8.68 -23.90 32.32
C ASN A 622 7.65 -22.78 32.56
N LEU A 623 6.37 -23.14 32.53
CA LEU A 623 5.25 -22.18 32.62
C LEU A 623 5.22 -21.43 33.96
N MET A 624 5.60 -22.10 35.05
CA MET A 624 5.59 -21.56 36.41
C MET A 624 6.57 -20.38 36.56
N THR A 625 7.80 -20.55 36.09
CA THR A 625 8.85 -19.52 36.14
C THR A 625 8.52 -18.37 35.18
N GLY A 626 8.01 -18.68 33.98
CA GLY A 626 7.58 -17.67 33.01
C GLY A 626 6.50 -16.73 33.56
N LEU A 627 5.48 -17.25 34.24
CA LEU A 627 4.43 -16.42 34.85
C LEU A 627 4.95 -15.51 35.97
N ARG A 628 5.93 -15.96 36.76
CA ARG A 628 6.54 -15.13 37.82
C ARG A 628 7.38 -13.98 37.25
N ILE A 629 8.13 -14.25 36.18
CA ILE A 629 8.93 -13.23 35.50
C ILE A 629 8.02 -12.22 34.78
N ALA A 630 6.95 -12.69 34.13
CA ALA A 630 5.94 -11.82 33.52
C ALA A 630 5.31 -10.86 34.53
N HIS A 631 5.01 -11.36 35.73
CA HIS A 631 4.53 -10.53 36.83
C HIS A 631 5.54 -9.46 37.25
N LEU A 632 6.82 -9.82 37.38
CA LEU A 632 7.90 -8.88 37.73
C LEU A 632 8.02 -7.75 36.70
N VAL A 633 7.95 -8.07 35.40
CA VAL A 633 8.03 -7.08 34.32
C VAL A 633 6.83 -6.11 34.36
N LEU A 634 5.63 -6.61 34.65
CA LEU A 634 4.41 -5.77 34.75
C LEU A 634 4.40 -4.88 36.00
N LYS A 635 5.12 -5.25 37.06
CA LYS A 635 5.31 -4.43 38.28
C LYS A 635 6.15 -3.17 37.99
N HIS A 636 7.13 -3.26 37.09
CA HIS A 636 8.03 -2.16 36.68
C HIS A 636 7.59 -1.43 35.39
N ARG A 637 6.27 -1.33 35.14
CA ARG A 637 5.73 -0.60 33.98
C ARG A 637 5.87 0.92 34.13
N GLN A 638 6.03 1.62 33.00
CA GLN A 638 6.14 3.08 32.97
C GLN A 638 4.80 3.80 33.26
N GLY A 639 3.68 3.23 32.82
CA GLY A 639 2.33 3.76 33.05
C GLY A 639 1.63 3.12 34.26
N LYS A 640 1.53 3.83 35.39
CA LYS A 640 0.87 3.29 36.61
C LYS A 640 -0.64 3.02 36.42
N ASN A 641 -1.29 3.68 35.47
CA ASN A 641 -2.73 3.63 35.22
C ASN A 641 -3.17 2.52 34.23
N HIS A 642 -2.25 1.74 33.68
CA HIS A 642 -2.59 0.69 32.70
C HIS A 642 -3.10 -0.58 33.41
N LYS A 643 -4.14 -1.23 32.86
CA LYS A 643 -4.54 -2.58 33.25
C LYS A 643 -3.43 -3.58 32.90
N MET A 644 -3.14 -4.52 33.80
CA MET A 644 -2.11 -5.55 33.62
C MET A 644 -2.72 -6.80 32.99
N ARG A 645 -2.18 -7.23 31.84
CA ARG A 645 -2.63 -8.42 31.13
C ARG A 645 -1.44 -9.30 30.74
N ILE A 646 -1.59 -10.62 30.90
CA ILE A 646 -0.63 -11.63 30.45
C ILE A 646 -1.35 -12.52 29.44
N VAL A 647 -0.78 -12.70 28.25
CA VAL A 647 -1.29 -13.64 27.23
C VAL A 647 -0.27 -14.75 27.05
N VAL A 648 -0.67 -16.00 27.32
CA VAL A 648 0.21 -17.16 27.29
C VAL A 648 -0.18 -18.11 26.17
N PHE A 649 0.75 -18.37 25.26
CA PHE A 649 0.62 -19.39 24.23
C PHE A 649 1.24 -20.70 24.71
N VAL A 650 0.49 -21.80 24.72
CA VAL A 650 0.95 -23.12 25.17
C VAL A 650 0.59 -24.19 24.14
N GLY A 651 1.58 -24.91 23.62
CA GLY A 651 1.35 -26.06 22.73
C GLY A 651 2.00 -27.38 23.17
N SER A 652 2.76 -27.35 24.27
CA SER A 652 3.31 -28.53 24.93
C SER A 652 2.46 -29.03 26.10
N PRO A 653 2.54 -30.33 26.45
CA PRO A 653 1.96 -30.83 27.70
C PRO A 653 2.69 -30.23 28.92
N VAL A 654 1.93 -29.75 29.90
CA VAL A 654 2.50 -29.15 31.12
C VAL A 654 2.60 -30.21 32.21
N VAL A 655 3.82 -30.45 32.72
CA VAL A 655 4.08 -31.41 33.81
C VAL A 655 4.25 -30.62 35.12
N HIS A 656 3.15 -30.10 35.67
CA HIS A 656 3.17 -29.35 36.93
C HIS A 656 1.99 -29.74 37.83
N ASP A 657 2.21 -29.66 39.15
CA ASP A 657 1.20 -29.96 40.15
C ASP A 657 0.11 -28.87 40.19
N GLU A 658 -1.16 -29.26 40.09
CA GLU A 658 -2.33 -28.36 40.13
C GLU A 658 -2.34 -27.46 41.38
N ALA A 659 -1.84 -27.96 42.51
CA ALA A 659 -1.79 -27.24 43.78
C ALA A 659 -0.89 -25.98 43.73
N GLU A 660 0.17 -25.99 42.92
CA GLU A 660 1.08 -24.85 42.79
C GLU A 660 0.54 -23.78 41.84
N LEU A 661 -0.11 -24.20 40.75
CA LEU A 661 -0.85 -23.33 39.83
C LEU A 661 -1.98 -22.58 40.56
N VAL A 662 -2.72 -23.25 41.44
CA VAL A 662 -3.76 -22.61 42.26
C VAL A 662 -3.18 -21.60 43.26
N LYS A 663 -1.99 -21.86 43.84
CA LYS A 663 -1.31 -20.89 44.72
C LYS A 663 -0.88 -19.64 43.94
N LEU A 664 -0.41 -19.79 42.71
CA LEU A 664 -0.05 -18.67 41.84
C LEU A 664 -1.27 -17.87 41.38
N ALA A 665 -2.37 -18.55 41.00
CA ALA A 665 -3.63 -17.89 40.65
C ALA A 665 -4.14 -16.98 41.78
N LYS A 666 -4.06 -17.44 43.04
CA LYS A 666 -4.42 -16.63 44.22
C LYS A 666 -3.52 -15.41 44.41
N LYS A 667 -2.24 -15.47 44.03
CA LYS A 667 -1.32 -14.32 44.09
C LYS A 667 -1.66 -13.29 43.01
N LEU A 668 -1.78 -13.72 41.76
CA LEU A 668 -2.11 -12.86 40.61
C LEU A 668 -3.47 -12.15 40.79
N LYS A 669 -4.42 -12.83 41.44
CA LYS A 669 -5.72 -12.24 41.82
C LYS A 669 -5.60 -11.09 42.81
N LYS A 670 -4.70 -11.17 43.81
CA LYS A 670 -4.50 -10.09 44.79
C LYS A 670 -3.96 -8.82 44.14
N GLU A 671 -3.17 -8.99 43.09
CA GLU A 671 -2.49 -7.90 42.37
C GLU A 671 -3.28 -7.40 41.15
N LYS A 672 -4.48 -7.92 40.90
CA LYS A 672 -5.37 -7.55 39.78
C LYS A 672 -4.71 -7.71 38.39
N VAL A 673 -4.06 -8.86 38.16
CA VAL A 673 -3.49 -9.24 36.86
C VAL A 673 -4.45 -10.19 36.13
N ASN A 674 -4.79 -9.87 34.87
CA ASN A 674 -5.60 -10.74 34.00
C ASN A 674 -4.68 -11.69 33.21
N VAL A 675 -5.06 -12.97 33.09
CA VAL A 675 -4.26 -13.99 32.40
C VAL A 675 -5.09 -14.74 31.37
N ASP A 676 -4.76 -14.57 30.10
CA ASP A 676 -5.38 -15.29 29.00
C ASP A 676 -4.48 -16.44 28.55
N ILE A 677 -5.06 -17.63 28.40
CA ILE A 677 -4.34 -18.84 27.99
C ILE A 677 -4.85 -19.31 26.64
N VAL A 678 -3.96 -19.38 25.65
CA VAL A 678 -4.21 -19.96 24.33
C VAL A 678 -3.56 -21.34 24.30
N SER A 679 -4.38 -22.38 24.36
CA SER A 679 -3.96 -23.77 24.29
C SER A 679 -4.16 -24.29 22.87
N PHE A 680 -3.12 -24.86 22.25
CA PHE A 680 -3.17 -25.45 20.90
C PHE A 680 -2.39 -26.76 20.77
N GLY A 681 -2.98 -27.78 20.15
CA GLY A 681 -2.34 -29.09 19.92
C GLY A 681 -2.98 -30.22 20.70
N ASP A 682 -2.51 -30.51 21.92
CA ASP A 682 -3.01 -31.62 22.76
C ASP A 682 -3.95 -31.12 23.85
N HIS A 683 -5.13 -30.65 23.43
CA HIS A 683 -6.10 -29.97 24.28
C HIS A 683 -6.64 -30.87 25.40
N GLN A 684 -6.81 -32.18 25.14
CA GLN A 684 -7.53 -33.07 26.06
C GLN A 684 -6.84 -33.26 27.42
N LYS A 685 -5.50 -33.21 27.48
CA LYS A 685 -4.76 -33.39 28.74
C LYS A 685 -4.57 -32.10 29.53
N ASN A 686 -4.52 -30.96 28.83
CA ASN A 686 -4.23 -29.66 29.43
C ASN A 686 -5.50 -28.87 29.82
N ASN A 687 -6.68 -29.25 29.29
CA ASN A 687 -7.90 -28.44 29.48
C ASN A 687 -8.37 -28.40 30.94
N ASP A 688 -8.30 -29.53 31.65
CA ASP A 688 -8.80 -29.64 33.02
C ASP A 688 -7.96 -28.78 34.00
N THR A 689 -6.64 -28.80 33.85
CA THR A 689 -5.71 -28.03 34.69
C THR A 689 -5.83 -26.53 34.44
N PHE A 690 -5.97 -26.09 33.18
CA PHE A 690 -6.14 -24.68 32.84
C PHE A 690 -7.54 -24.15 33.17
N THR A 691 -8.58 -24.98 33.06
CA THR A 691 -9.94 -24.60 33.48
C THR A 691 -9.99 -24.37 34.99
N ALA A 692 -9.37 -25.24 35.79
CA ALA A 692 -9.25 -25.04 37.23
C ALA A 692 -8.48 -23.76 37.59
N PHE A 693 -7.41 -23.44 36.85
CA PHE A 693 -6.62 -22.22 37.04
C PHE A 693 -7.40 -20.94 36.73
N VAL A 694 -8.10 -20.88 35.58
CA VAL A 694 -8.90 -19.72 35.16
C VAL A 694 -10.11 -19.49 36.08
N ASN A 695 -10.76 -20.56 36.54
CA ASN A 695 -11.86 -20.45 37.50
C ASN A 695 -11.43 -19.82 38.83
N VAL A 696 -10.21 -20.11 39.30
CA VAL A 696 -9.66 -19.48 40.52
C VAL A 696 -9.34 -18.00 40.31
N LEU A 697 -8.83 -17.63 39.13
CA LEU A 697 -8.55 -16.24 38.76
C LEU A 697 -9.85 -15.41 38.70
N ASN A 698 -10.84 -15.86 37.93
CA ASN A 698 -12.07 -15.10 37.67
C ASN A 698 -13.02 -14.99 38.87
N GLY A 699 -12.96 -15.90 39.85
CA GLY A 699 -13.84 -15.83 41.03
C GLY A 699 -15.34 -15.87 40.69
N LYS A 700 -16.19 -15.13 41.44
CA LYS A 700 -17.65 -15.05 41.23
C LYS A 700 -18.09 -13.98 40.22
N ASP A 701 -17.20 -13.06 39.83
CA ASP A 701 -17.51 -11.85 39.06
C ASP A 701 -17.21 -11.97 37.55
N GLY A 702 -16.82 -13.16 37.08
CA GLY A 702 -17.01 -13.61 35.70
C GLY A 702 -16.32 -12.83 34.56
N THR A 703 -15.40 -11.91 34.84
CA THR A 703 -14.87 -11.01 33.80
C THR A 703 -13.36 -10.77 33.98
N GLY A 704 -12.57 -11.04 32.92
CA GLY A 704 -11.16 -10.63 32.84
C GLY A 704 -10.17 -11.62 32.21
N SER A 705 -10.26 -12.93 32.51
CA SER A 705 -9.32 -13.97 32.03
C SER A 705 -10.01 -15.05 31.20
N HIS A 706 -9.44 -15.42 30.06
CA HIS A 706 -10.07 -16.36 29.12
C HIS A 706 -9.17 -17.55 28.74
N LEU A 707 -9.78 -18.73 28.57
CA LEU A 707 -9.13 -19.93 28.03
C LEU A 707 -9.63 -20.17 26.60
N VAL A 708 -8.73 -20.19 25.63
CA VAL A 708 -9.03 -20.42 24.21
C VAL A 708 -8.37 -21.72 23.77
N CYS A 709 -9.17 -22.67 23.28
CA CYS A 709 -8.72 -23.96 22.77
C CYS A 709 -8.91 -24.00 21.25
N VAL A 710 -7.82 -23.94 20.48
CA VAL A 710 -7.84 -23.95 19.01
C VAL A 710 -7.82 -25.39 18.48
N PRO A 711 -8.87 -25.95 17.85
CA PRO A 711 -8.87 -27.33 17.38
C PRO A 711 -7.99 -27.56 16.13
N ARG A 712 -7.51 -28.81 15.95
CA ARG A 712 -6.71 -29.23 14.78
C ARG A 712 -7.50 -29.02 13.49
N GLY A 713 -6.90 -28.37 12.49
CA GLY A 713 -7.48 -28.15 11.16
C GLY A 713 -8.16 -26.79 10.96
N SER A 714 -8.34 -25.98 12.01
CA SER A 714 -8.71 -24.57 11.87
C SER A 714 -7.48 -23.70 11.64
N VAL A 715 -7.62 -22.61 10.87
CA VAL A 715 -6.54 -21.63 10.72
C VAL A 715 -6.35 -20.96 12.09
N PHE A 716 -5.13 -21.01 12.62
CA PHE A 716 -4.82 -20.55 13.98
C PHE A 716 -5.20 -19.07 14.21
N SER A 717 -5.05 -18.23 13.19
CA SER A 717 -5.45 -16.83 13.22
C SER A 717 -6.96 -16.63 13.31
N GLU A 718 -7.77 -17.46 12.65
CA GLU A 718 -9.24 -17.37 12.64
C GLU A 718 -9.84 -17.67 14.03
N ALA A 719 -9.33 -18.69 14.71
CA ALA A 719 -9.76 -19.04 16.06
C ALA A 719 -9.38 -17.96 17.11
N LEU A 720 -8.24 -17.28 16.91
CA LEU A 720 -7.82 -16.16 17.75
C LEU A 720 -8.65 -14.90 17.50
N ILE A 721 -8.98 -14.64 16.23
CA ILE A 721 -9.84 -13.54 15.81
C ILE A 721 -11.23 -13.64 16.45
N SER A 722 -11.81 -14.84 16.51
CA SER A 722 -13.09 -15.10 17.18
C SER A 722 -12.99 -15.11 18.71
N SER A 723 -11.79 -14.98 19.27
CA SER A 723 -11.56 -15.13 20.70
C SER A 723 -11.76 -13.82 21.49
N PRO A 724 -12.21 -13.91 22.75
CA PRO A 724 -12.41 -12.75 23.62
C PRO A 724 -11.09 -12.02 23.98
N ILE A 725 -9.93 -12.61 23.67
CA ILE A 725 -8.60 -11.99 23.85
C ILE A 725 -8.45 -10.76 22.94
N ILE A 726 -9.04 -10.84 21.74
CA ILE A 726 -8.98 -9.81 20.70
C ILE A 726 -10.21 -8.94 20.73
N GLN A 727 -11.39 -9.53 20.93
CA GLN A 727 -12.66 -8.80 20.92
C GLN A 727 -12.87 -7.89 22.14
N GLY A 728 -12.11 -8.09 23.23
CA GLY A 728 -12.17 -7.27 24.42
C GLY A 728 -13.40 -7.54 25.28
N GLU A 729 -13.27 -7.24 26.57
CA GLU A 729 -14.26 -7.52 27.62
C GLU A 729 -15.61 -6.78 27.42
N ASP A 730 -15.62 -5.71 26.62
CA ASP A 730 -16.82 -4.91 26.31
C ASP A 730 -17.38 -5.16 24.89
N GLY A 731 -16.95 -6.23 24.20
CA GLY A 731 -17.45 -6.58 22.85
C GLY A 731 -17.21 -5.53 21.77
N SER A 732 -16.47 -4.46 22.08
CA SER A 732 -16.19 -3.31 21.21
C SER A 732 -14.76 -3.31 20.65
N GLY A 733 -13.89 -4.21 21.10
CA GLY A 733 -12.53 -4.40 20.56
C GLY A 733 -12.46 -5.33 19.34
N GLY A 734 -13.57 -5.98 18.99
CA GLY A 734 -13.65 -7.00 17.94
C GLY A 734 -14.15 -6.53 16.57
N ALA A 735 -14.50 -5.26 16.42
CA ALA A 735 -15.13 -4.76 15.20
C ALA A 735 -14.19 -4.68 13.97
N GLY A 736 -12.91 -5.01 14.13
CA GLY A 736 -11.92 -4.89 13.05
C GLY A 736 -11.37 -6.21 12.50
N LEU A 737 -11.74 -7.39 13.01
CA LEU A 737 -11.01 -8.62 12.67
C LEU A 737 -11.81 -9.91 12.43
N SER A 738 -13.08 -10.07 12.85
CA SER A 738 -13.83 -11.33 12.60
C SER A 738 -14.94 -11.19 11.57
N GLY A 739 -14.69 -11.74 10.37
CA GLY A 739 -15.71 -12.04 9.38
C GLY A 739 -16.64 -13.15 9.88
N ALA A 740 -17.82 -12.75 10.35
CA ALA A 740 -19.02 -13.56 10.34
C ALA A 740 -20.20 -12.58 10.24
N GLY A 741 -20.54 -12.18 9.01
CA GLY A 741 -21.71 -11.35 8.71
C GLY A 741 -21.51 -10.21 7.72
N PHE A 742 -20.31 -9.97 7.19
CA PHE A 742 -20.05 -8.90 6.22
C PHE A 742 -19.09 -9.37 5.11
N GLU A 743 -19.68 -9.93 4.06
CA GLU A 743 -19.01 -10.39 2.84
C GLU A 743 -18.90 -9.22 1.84
N PHE A 744 -18.19 -8.14 2.18
CA PHE A 744 -17.80 -7.15 1.15
C PHE A 744 -16.54 -6.30 1.48
N GLY A 745 -15.77 -6.62 2.52
CA GLY A 745 -14.39 -6.11 2.66
C GLY A 745 -14.19 -4.59 2.70
N VAL A 746 -15.17 -3.80 3.13
CA VAL A 746 -15.06 -2.32 3.25
C VAL A 746 -15.01 -1.92 4.73
N ASP A 747 -14.01 -1.11 5.11
CA ASP A 747 -13.84 -0.56 6.46
C ASP A 747 -14.72 0.71 6.66
N PRO A 748 -15.71 0.72 7.57
CA PRO A 748 -16.68 1.82 7.71
C PRO A 748 -16.09 3.15 8.20
N ASN A 749 -14.89 3.13 8.77
CA ASN A 749 -14.17 4.33 9.18
C ASN A 749 -13.39 4.97 8.03
N GLU A 750 -13.07 4.19 6.98
CA GLU A 750 -12.39 4.69 5.79
C GLU A 750 -13.37 5.26 4.76
N ASP A 751 -14.60 4.73 4.68
CA ASP A 751 -15.60 5.19 3.69
C ASP A 751 -17.06 5.17 4.24
N PRO A 752 -17.48 6.19 5.01
CA PRO A 752 -18.76 6.20 5.72
C PRO A 752 -19.99 6.28 4.79
N GLU A 753 -19.84 6.81 3.58
CA GLU A 753 -20.94 6.94 2.62
C GLU A 753 -21.29 5.60 1.97
N LEU A 754 -20.29 4.76 1.68
CA LEU A 754 -20.52 3.42 1.14
C LEU A 754 -21.13 2.50 2.20
N ALA A 755 -20.72 2.64 3.46
CA ALA A 755 -21.33 1.97 4.58
C ALA A 755 -22.80 2.40 4.78
N LEU A 756 -23.12 3.69 4.58
CA LEU A 756 -24.49 4.19 4.64
C LEU A 756 -25.33 3.65 3.47
N ALA A 757 -24.79 3.66 2.25
CA ALA A 757 -25.48 3.17 1.05
C ALA A 757 -25.78 1.67 1.12
N LEU A 758 -24.84 0.86 1.62
CA LEU A 758 -25.05 -0.57 1.82
C LEU A 758 -26.05 -0.86 2.95
N ARG A 759 -26.04 -0.05 4.01
CA ARG A 759 -27.02 -0.17 5.10
C ARG A 759 -28.43 0.15 4.62
N VAL A 760 -28.60 1.22 3.84
CA VAL A 760 -29.87 1.59 3.22
C VAL A 760 -30.34 0.53 2.22
N SER A 761 -29.43 -0.05 1.43
CA SER A 761 -29.76 -1.11 0.47
C SER A 761 -30.17 -2.42 1.15
N MET A 762 -29.54 -2.79 2.26
CA MET A 762 -29.88 -3.99 3.03
C MET A 762 -31.20 -3.81 3.80
N GLU A 763 -31.48 -2.60 4.28
CA GLU A 763 -32.73 -2.24 4.95
C GLU A 763 -33.90 -2.22 3.95
N GLU A 764 -33.68 -1.74 2.72
CA GLU A 764 -34.66 -1.81 1.63
C GLU A 764 -34.94 -3.25 1.17
N GLN A 765 -33.91 -4.11 1.09
CA GLN A 765 -34.09 -5.54 0.80
C GLN A 765 -34.85 -6.27 1.90
N ARG A 766 -34.60 -5.92 3.17
CA ARG A 766 -35.29 -6.51 4.32
C ARG A 766 -36.77 -6.10 4.39
N LEU A 767 -37.08 -4.85 4.06
CA LEU A 767 -38.46 -4.38 3.94
C LEU A 767 -39.22 -5.09 2.81
N ARG A 768 -38.58 -5.34 1.66
CA ARG A 768 -39.19 -6.15 0.59
C ARG A 768 -39.45 -7.59 1.01
N GLN A 769 -38.52 -8.22 1.74
CA GLN A 769 -38.71 -9.57 2.27
C GLN A 769 -39.80 -9.62 3.35
N GLU A 770 -39.91 -8.60 4.20
CA GLU A 770 -40.97 -8.50 5.20
C GLU A 770 -42.34 -8.24 4.53
N GLU A 771 -42.42 -7.45 3.48
CA GLU A 771 -43.66 -7.27 2.69
C GLU A 771 -44.06 -8.55 1.95
N GLU A 772 -43.11 -9.30 1.40
CA GLU A 772 -43.35 -10.62 0.78
C GLU A 772 -43.78 -11.66 1.81
N GLN A 773 -43.15 -11.69 3.00
CA GLN A 773 -43.58 -12.56 4.10
C GLN A 773 -44.93 -12.16 4.66
N ARG A 774 -45.27 -10.87 4.70
CA ARG A 774 -46.57 -10.36 5.12
C ARG A 774 -47.66 -10.67 4.11
N ARG A 775 -47.34 -10.66 2.81
CA ARG A 775 -48.21 -11.18 1.73
C ARG A 775 -48.38 -12.69 1.80
N ALA A 776 -47.31 -13.43 2.10
CA ALA A 776 -47.35 -14.89 2.25
C ALA A 776 -48.16 -15.32 3.49
N THR A 777 -48.04 -14.59 4.60
CA THR A 777 -48.85 -14.81 5.82
C THR A 777 -50.31 -14.36 5.66
N ALA A 778 -50.58 -13.30 4.89
CA ALA A 778 -51.94 -12.94 4.51
C ALA A 778 -52.61 -14.00 3.61
N ASN A 779 -51.84 -14.59 2.68
CA ASN A 779 -52.31 -15.69 1.84
C ASN A 779 -52.48 -17.00 2.60
N SER A 780 -51.64 -17.31 3.61
CA SER A 780 -51.82 -18.51 4.44
C SER A 780 -52.91 -18.35 5.50
N ALA A 781 -53.19 -17.13 5.97
CA ALA A 781 -54.34 -16.84 6.83
C ALA A 781 -55.68 -16.99 6.09
N ALA A 782 -55.73 -16.66 4.79
CA ALA A 782 -56.90 -16.87 3.94
C ALA A 782 -57.17 -18.37 3.64
N ASP A 783 -56.15 -19.23 3.71
CA ASP A 783 -56.26 -20.67 3.38
C ASP A 783 -56.57 -21.54 4.62
N SER A 784 -56.52 -20.97 5.83
CA SER A 784 -56.84 -21.67 7.09
C SER A 784 -58.32 -21.61 7.49
N GLY A 785 -59.15 -20.97 6.67
CA GLY A 785 -60.57 -20.70 6.91
C GLY A 785 -61.57 -21.68 6.29
N THR A 786 -61.21 -22.93 5.95
CA THR A 786 -62.22 -23.93 5.59
C THR A 786 -61.70 -25.36 5.77
N SER A 787 -61.98 -25.96 6.93
CA SER A 787 -61.97 -27.42 7.07
C SER A 787 -63.21 -27.87 7.84
N GLY A 788 -64.11 -28.55 7.13
CA GLY A 788 -65.37 -29.05 7.65
C GLY A 788 -66.18 -29.80 6.60
N THR A 789 -65.98 -31.12 6.56
CA THR A 789 -66.83 -32.19 5.99
C THR A 789 -66.63 -32.68 4.54
N ALA A 790 -65.94 -33.83 4.46
CA ALA A 790 -66.27 -35.09 3.79
C ALA A 790 -66.64 -35.17 2.28
N GLY A 791 -65.89 -36.04 1.56
CA GLY A 791 -66.47 -36.93 0.54
C GLY A 791 -65.69 -37.13 -0.78
N THR A 792 -65.05 -38.31 -0.90
CA THR A 792 -64.90 -39.17 -2.12
C THR A 792 -64.08 -38.75 -3.36
N GLU A 793 -63.10 -39.62 -3.64
CA GLU A 793 -62.67 -40.20 -4.94
C GLU A 793 -61.90 -39.39 -6.03
N ALA A 794 -60.65 -39.84 -6.24
CA ALA A 794 -60.01 -40.28 -7.50
C ALA A 794 -59.83 -39.34 -8.71
N ALA A 795 -58.54 -39.05 -8.97
CA ALA A 795 -57.77 -39.16 -10.22
C ALA A 795 -58.20 -38.44 -11.54
N ALA A 796 -57.15 -37.82 -12.13
CA ALA A 796 -56.85 -37.61 -13.56
C ALA A 796 -57.20 -36.25 -14.23
N GLY A 797 -56.17 -35.69 -14.88
CA GLY A 797 -56.26 -35.35 -16.31
C GLY A 797 -56.59 -33.92 -16.74
N ALA A 798 -55.54 -33.19 -17.13
CA ALA A 798 -55.39 -32.40 -18.37
C ALA A 798 -56.39 -31.29 -18.78
N ALA A 799 -55.77 -30.16 -19.17
CA ALA A 799 -56.00 -29.37 -20.40
C ALA A 799 -57.06 -28.24 -20.45
N VAL A 800 -56.52 -27.02 -20.69
CA VAL A 800 -56.83 -26.10 -21.82
C VAL A 800 -58.06 -25.17 -21.76
N ALA A 801 -57.73 -23.87 -21.90
CA ALA A 801 -58.42 -22.74 -22.55
C ALA A 801 -59.62 -22.04 -21.89
N GLY A 802 -59.59 -20.70 -22.03
CA GLY A 802 -60.75 -19.99 -22.59
C GLY A 802 -61.30 -18.78 -21.82
N SER A 803 -60.75 -17.60 -22.11
CA SER A 803 -61.47 -16.36 -22.46
C SER A 803 -62.58 -15.76 -21.54
N SER A 804 -62.34 -14.49 -21.22
CA SER A 804 -63.22 -13.32 -21.48
C SER A 804 -64.24 -12.84 -20.44
N ALA A 805 -64.17 -11.52 -20.27
CA ALA A 805 -65.26 -10.53 -20.20
C ALA A 805 -65.99 -10.29 -18.86
N ALA A 806 -65.72 -9.09 -18.35
CA ALA A 806 -66.70 -8.04 -18.03
C ALA A 806 -67.78 -8.29 -16.98
N GLY A 807 -67.78 -7.41 -15.97
CA GLY A 807 -68.89 -6.49 -15.81
C GLY A 807 -69.75 -6.60 -14.56
N ALA A 808 -69.71 -5.52 -13.78
CA ALA A 808 -70.77 -4.94 -12.94
C ALA A 808 -71.08 -5.59 -11.57
N ALA A 809 -70.85 -4.80 -10.51
CA ALA A 809 -71.94 -4.21 -9.74
C ALA A 809 -71.40 -3.10 -8.81
N ALA A 810 -72.12 -1.97 -8.79
CA ALA A 810 -71.94 -0.82 -7.91
C ALA A 810 -73.17 -0.68 -7.00
N ALA A 811 -72.97 -0.17 -5.79
CA ALA A 811 -73.85 0.69 -4.97
C ALA A 811 -73.12 0.91 -3.62
N ALA A 812 -73.04 2.09 -3.00
CA ALA A 812 -74.02 3.16 -2.85
C ALA A 812 -73.31 4.52 -2.52
N VAL A 813 -73.72 5.66 -3.12
CA VAL A 813 -74.50 6.79 -2.52
C VAL A 813 -73.64 7.70 -1.60
N ALA A 814 -73.43 9.02 -1.78
CA ALA A 814 -74.30 10.15 -2.17
C ALA A 814 -73.45 11.37 -2.70
N SER A 815 -73.79 12.05 -3.83
CA SER A 815 -74.40 13.41 -4.02
C SER A 815 -73.87 14.58 -3.12
N SER A 816 -73.63 15.85 -3.52
CA SER A 816 -73.84 16.67 -4.74
C SER A 816 -73.33 18.13 -4.54
N SER A 817 -73.04 18.84 -5.67
CA SER A 817 -73.21 20.30 -6.00
C SER A 817 -72.33 21.46 -5.46
N ALA A 818 -71.48 21.99 -6.38
CA ALA A 818 -71.26 23.37 -6.88
C ALA A 818 -71.49 24.69 -6.07
N GLY A 819 -70.44 25.55 -6.00
CA GLY A 819 -70.40 26.89 -6.67
C GLY A 819 -70.51 28.22 -5.88
N ALA A 820 -69.36 28.79 -5.45
CA ALA A 820 -68.93 30.22 -5.29
C ALA A 820 -69.77 31.24 -4.43
N ALA A 821 -69.23 32.11 -3.55
CA ALA A 821 -67.95 32.84 -3.54
C ALA A 821 -67.55 33.45 -2.16
N ARG A 822 -66.21 33.53 -1.93
CA ARG A 822 -65.37 34.44 -1.10
C ARG A 822 -65.47 34.46 0.45
N SER A 823 -64.53 33.76 1.10
CA SER A 823 -63.56 34.30 2.09
C SER A 823 -62.64 33.19 2.63
N ALA A 824 -61.33 33.48 2.68
CA ALA A 824 -60.30 32.91 3.58
C ALA A 824 -60.22 31.38 3.82
N THR A 825 -59.23 30.77 3.15
CA THR A 825 -58.30 29.68 3.53
C THR A 825 -58.36 29.09 4.95
N GLU A 826 -58.56 27.75 5.04
CA GLU A 826 -57.76 26.70 5.71
C GLU A 826 -58.62 25.43 5.98
N PRO A 827 -58.08 24.22 6.28
CA PRO A 827 -56.68 23.76 6.38
C PRO A 827 -56.40 22.45 5.59
N HIS A 828 -55.12 22.11 5.43
CA HIS A 828 -54.52 20.74 5.45
C HIS A 828 -53.19 20.78 4.69
N SER A 829 -52.19 21.35 5.33
CA SER A 829 -50.78 21.26 4.97
C SER A 829 -50.02 20.87 6.23
N GLU A 830 -49.20 19.83 6.12
CA GLU A 830 -47.87 19.53 6.71
C GLU A 830 -47.47 20.01 8.14
N GLU A 831 -48.17 20.94 8.76
CA GLU A 831 -47.93 21.51 10.08
C GLU A 831 -48.37 20.57 11.22
N ALA A 832 -49.38 19.72 11.00
CA ALA A 832 -49.84 18.76 12.01
C ALA A 832 -48.90 17.54 12.21
N MET A 833 -48.01 17.25 11.26
CA MET A 833 -46.97 16.21 11.45
C MET A 833 -45.71 16.78 12.10
N LEU A 834 -45.37 18.04 11.82
CA LEU A 834 -44.28 18.76 12.48
C LEU A 834 -44.61 19.12 13.93
N GLU A 835 -45.86 19.46 14.24
CA GLU A 835 -46.31 19.74 15.61
C GLU A 835 -46.34 18.47 16.47
N ARG A 836 -46.54 17.29 15.87
CA ARG A 836 -46.48 16.00 16.57
C ARG A 836 -45.04 15.54 16.84
N ALA A 837 -44.08 15.97 16.02
CA ALA A 837 -42.65 15.75 16.25
C ALA A 837 -42.06 16.71 17.32
N LEU A 838 -42.56 17.95 17.38
CA LEU A 838 -42.23 18.92 18.44
C LEU A 838 -42.88 18.57 19.79
N ALA A 839 -44.13 18.08 19.80
CA ALA A 839 -44.80 17.66 21.04
C ALA A 839 -44.15 16.44 21.73
N LEU A 840 -43.54 15.53 20.96
CA LEU A 840 -42.75 14.42 21.51
C LEU A 840 -41.37 14.84 22.05
N SER A 841 -40.95 16.07 21.76
CA SER A 841 -39.69 16.65 22.24
C SER A 841 -39.86 17.50 23.50
N THR A 842 -41.09 17.63 24.05
CA THR A 842 -41.39 18.59 25.14
C THR A 842 -42.07 18.00 26.38
N GLU A 843 -41.89 16.71 26.68
CA GLU A 843 -42.31 16.13 27.98
C GLU A 843 -41.28 15.13 28.53
N MET A 844 -40.14 15.65 28.99
CA MET A 844 -39.40 15.23 30.19
C MET A 844 -38.49 16.40 30.60
N ALA A 845 -39.12 17.51 31.04
CA ALA A 845 -38.44 18.60 31.72
C ALA A 845 -38.52 18.33 33.24
N ASP A 846 -37.39 17.99 33.84
CA ASP A 846 -37.19 18.07 35.29
C ASP A 846 -36.45 19.38 35.58
N ASP A 847 -36.94 20.11 36.58
CA ASP A 847 -36.43 21.37 37.10
C ASP A 847 -34.97 21.24 37.58
N SER A 848 -34.04 22.02 36.99
CA SER A 848 -32.92 22.70 37.69
C SER A 848 -31.78 23.13 36.75
N MET A 849 -31.96 24.18 35.96
CA MET A 849 -30.84 25.00 35.50
C MET A 849 -31.24 26.48 35.43
N PRO A 850 -30.52 27.40 36.09
CA PRO A 850 -30.84 28.83 36.05
C PRO A 850 -30.35 29.49 34.74
N ASP A 851 -31.14 30.45 34.26
CA ASP A 851 -30.96 31.16 33.00
C ASP A 851 -29.85 32.22 33.09
N PHE A 852 -28.68 31.91 32.54
CA PHE A 852 -27.44 32.71 32.65
C PHE A 852 -27.47 34.06 31.91
N ALA A 853 -28.45 34.29 31.05
CA ALA A 853 -28.49 35.50 30.23
C ALA A 853 -28.81 36.78 31.03
N ASN A 854 -29.39 36.66 32.23
CA ASN A 854 -29.84 37.79 33.04
C ASN A 854 -29.13 37.94 34.40
N MET A 855 -28.15 37.10 34.73
CA MET A 855 -27.41 37.18 36.00
C MET A 855 -26.17 38.06 35.90
N THR A 856 -25.90 38.82 36.95
CA THR A 856 -24.73 39.71 37.01
C THR A 856 -23.43 38.93 37.24
N GLU A 857 -22.28 39.44 36.77
CA GLU A 857 -20.99 38.71 36.78
C GLU A 857 -20.59 38.20 38.18
N GLU A 858 -20.96 38.90 39.26
CA GLU A 858 -20.67 38.48 40.63
C GLU A 858 -21.48 37.25 41.08
N GLU A 859 -22.70 37.09 40.57
CA GLU A 859 -23.55 35.92 40.89
C GLU A 859 -23.16 34.69 40.06
N GLN A 860 -22.65 34.89 38.84
CA GLN A 860 -22.08 33.83 38.02
C GLN A 860 -20.77 33.28 38.61
N ILE A 861 -19.93 34.16 39.18
CA ILE A 861 -18.70 33.77 39.85
C ILE A 861 -19.01 32.99 41.14
N ALA A 862 -20.03 33.41 41.91
CA ALA A 862 -20.45 32.69 43.11
C ALA A 862 -20.99 31.27 42.78
N PHE A 863 -21.75 31.13 41.69
CA PHE A 863 -22.30 29.85 41.25
C PHE A 863 -21.21 28.90 40.71
N ALA A 864 -20.24 29.42 39.95
CA ALA A 864 -19.09 28.65 39.47
C ALA A 864 -18.14 28.24 40.60
N MET A 865 -17.99 29.09 41.62
CA MET A 865 -17.20 28.79 42.82
C MET A 865 -17.90 27.73 43.70
N GLN A 866 -19.23 27.71 43.73
CA GLN A 866 -20.02 26.72 44.48
C GLN A 866 -20.02 25.33 43.83
N MET A 867 -20.06 25.23 42.49
CA MET A 867 -19.87 23.95 41.78
C MET A 867 -18.42 23.44 41.91
N SER A 868 -17.43 24.33 41.86
CA SER A 868 -16.01 23.94 42.00
C SER A 868 -15.66 23.45 43.41
N MET A 869 -16.44 23.81 44.45
CA MET A 869 -16.23 23.34 45.82
C MET A 869 -16.92 22.00 46.12
N GLN A 870 -17.75 21.45 45.23
CA GLN A 870 -18.36 20.12 45.40
C GLN A 870 -17.50 18.96 44.88
N ASP A 871 -16.60 19.22 43.93
CA ASP A 871 -15.66 18.20 43.42
C ASP A 871 -14.32 18.14 44.21
N ALA A 872 -14.18 18.93 45.29
CA ALA A 872 -12.96 18.97 46.09
C ALA A 872 -13.21 19.17 47.60
N GLN A 873 -13.44 18.06 48.31
CA GLN A 873 -13.25 17.89 49.75
C GLN A 873 -12.89 16.42 50.02
N GLU A 874 -11.80 15.97 50.65
CA GLU A 874 -10.50 16.47 51.15
C GLU A 874 -9.75 15.20 51.71
N PRO A 875 -8.47 15.19 52.15
CA PRO A 875 -7.59 16.31 52.38
C PRO A 875 -6.19 16.23 51.74
N ILE A 876 -5.65 17.44 51.61
CA ILE A 876 -4.34 17.84 51.14
C ILE A 876 -3.29 17.67 52.25
N SER A 877 -2.09 17.20 51.89
CA SER A 877 -0.86 17.68 52.53
C SER A 877 0.21 18.03 51.47
N GLN A 878 0.27 19.33 51.18
CA GLN A 878 1.43 20.24 51.01
C GLN A 878 2.82 19.75 50.49
N PRO A 879 3.64 20.65 49.91
CA PRO A 879 3.90 20.62 48.48
C PRO A 879 5.37 20.39 48.08
N ALA A 880 5.53 19.96 46.83
CA ALA A 880 6.63 20.18 45.89
C ALA A 880 8.06 20.42 46.45
N LYS A 881 8.90 19.39 46.32
CA LYS A 881 10.33 19.55 46.02
C LYS A 881 10.61 19.08 44.59
N ARG A 882 11.13 20.00 43.77
CA ARG A 882 11.85 19.71 42.52
C ARG A 882 13.11 18.89 42.86
N GLN A 883 13.25 17.70 42.32
CA GLN A 883 14.52 16.97 42.15
C GLN A 883 14.41 16.17 40.84
N LYS A 884 15.20 16.54 39.83
CA LYS A 884 16.37 15.78 39.35
C LYS A 884 15.98 14.38 38.87
N GLN A 885 16.06 14.22 37.55
CA GLN A 885 16.20 12.94 36.87
C GLN A 885 17.35 12.17 37.54
N GLU A 886 17.01 11.14 38.32
CA GLU A 886 17.90 10.08 38.77
C GLU A 886 17.41 8.79 38.12
N ASP A 887 18.30 8.13 37.38
CA ASP A 887 18.10 6.77 36.89
C ASP A 887 17.93 5.85 38.11
N THR A 888 16.70 5.38 38.37
CA THR A 888 16.46 4.37 39.39
C THR A 888 16.74 2.98 38.81
N ALA A 889 17.87 2.39 39.22
CA ALA A 889 18.09 0.94 39.12
C ALA A 889 17.06 0.19 39.99
N MET A 890 16.66 -1.02 39.56
CA MET A 890 15.70 -1.86 40.29
C MET A 890 16.18 -2.19 41.71
N ASP A 891 15.31 -2.02 42.70
CA ASP A 891 15.55 -2.47 44.08
C ASP A 891 15.62 -4.01 44.14
N VAL A 892 16.78 -4.52 44.60
CA VAL A 892 17.12 -5.96 44.61
C VAL A 892 16.36 -6.73 45.70
N ASP A 893 15.85 -6.04 46.71
CA ASP A 893 15.11 -6.64 47.83
C ASP A 893 13.75 -7.23 47.39
N ASP A 894 13.11 -6.64 46.39
CA ASP A 894 11.86 -7.16 45.77
C ASP A 894 12.08 -8.45 44.97
N VAL A 895 13.32 -8.71 44.51
CA VAL A 895 13.71 -9.90 43.74
C VAL A 895 14.00 -11.09 44.68
N ILE A 896 14.48 -10.80 45.89
CA ILE A 896 14.93 -11.81 46.87
C ILE A 896 13.75 -12.52 47.56
N GLU A 897 12.60 -11.85 47.78
CA GLU A 897 11.45 -12.46 48.48
C GLU A 897 10.64 -13.47 47.64
N ILE A 898 10.85 -13.53 46.31
CA ILE A 898 9.97 -14.26 45.39
C ILE A 898 10.60 -15.56 44.85
N VAL A 899 11.91 -15.75 45.00
CA VAL A 899 12.65 -16.83 44.32
C VAL A 899 13.24 -17.83 45.33
N GLY A 900 12.48 -18.89 45.63
CA GLY A 900 13.01 -20.10 46.26
C GLY A 900 13.60 -21.08 45.25
N VAL A 901 14.54 -20.64 44.39
CA VAL A 901 15.26 -21.48 43.40
C VAL A 901 16.72 -20.99 43.22
N SER A 902 17.58 -21.82 42.63
CA SER A 902 19.03 -21.89 42.77
C SER A 902 19.86 -20.65 42.33
N PRO A 903 21.08 -20.44 42.89
CA PRO A 903 21.94 -19.30 42.56
C PRO A 903 22.48 -19.25 41.12
N ALA A 904 22.47 -20.39 40.42
CA ALA A 904 22.95 -20.49 39.04
C ALA A 904 21.95 -19.87 38.05
N ASP A 905 20.64 -19.97 38.34
CA ASP A 905 19.57 -19.46 37.50
C ASP A 905 19.41 -17.93 37.61
N LEU A 906 19.79 -17.34 38.76
CA LEU A 906 19.80 -15.88 38.95
C LEU A 906 20.93 -15.19 38.19
N MET A 907 22.11 -15.82 38.08
CA MET A 907 23.23 -15.27 37.32
C MET A 907 22.95 -15.26 35.81
N SER A 908 22.32 -16.32 35.28
CA SER A 908 21.97 -16.37 33.86
C SER A 908 20.88 -15.36 33.49
N VAL A 909 19.95 -15.06 34.40
CA VAL A 909 18.93 -14.02 34.20
C VAL A 909 19.53 -12.60 34.24
N LEU A 910 20.51 -12.36 35.13
CA LEU A 910 21.18 -11.06 35.25
C LEU A 910 22.14 -10.77 34.09
N GLU A 911 22.80 -11.79 33.51
CA GLU A 911 23.66 -11.63 32.33
C GLU A 911 22.90 -11.32 31.04
N ASN A 912 21.61 -11.66 30.98
CA ASN A 912 20.77 -11.54 29.78
C ASN A 912 19.93 -10.25 29.74
N LEU A 913 20.01 -9.40 30.76
CA LEU A 913 19.33 -8.10 30.79
C LEU A 913 20.22 -7.02 30.13
N PRO A 914 19.76 -6.34 29.07
CA PRO A 914 20.56 -5.29 28.43
C PRO A 914 20.71 -4.08 29.37
N GLY A 915 21.96 -3.79 29.77
CA GLY A 915 22.32 -2.61 30.57
C GLY A 915 22.87 -2.88 31.97
N VAL A 916 23.09 -4.14 32.37
CA VAL A 916 23.66 -4.51 33.68
C VAL A 916 25.09 -5.03 33.51
N ASP A 917 26.08 -4.37 34.13
CA ASP A 917 27.48 -4.81 34.12
C ASP A 917 27.71 -5.96 35.14
N PRO A 918 28.07 -7.18 34.72
CA PRO A 918 28.23 -8.34 35.60
C PRO A 918 29.46 -8.29 36.52
N HIS A 919 30.26 -7.22 36.45
CA HIS A 919 31.44 -6.99 37.31
C HIS A 919 31.27 -5.84 38.29
N SER A 920 30.07 -5.25 38.38
CA SER A 920 29.73 -4.21 39.36
C SER A 920 29.85 -4.71 40.81
N GLU A 921 30.42 -3.87 41.67
CA GLU A 921 30.67 -4.14 43.09
C GLU A 921 29.37 -4.40 43.88
N ALA A 922 28.24 -3.83 43.44
CA ALA A 922 26.92 -4.06 44.04
C ALA A 922 26.39 -5.48 43.80
N VAL A 923 26.59 -6.04 42.59
CA VAL A 923 26.16 -7.40 42.23
C VAL A 923 27.05 -8.46 42.92
N ARG A 924 28.36 -8.20 43.01
CA ARG A 924 29.28 -9.05 43.79
C ARG A 924 28.99 -9.04 45.29
N ASN A 925 28.59 -7.91 45.86
CA ASN A 925 28.19 -7.83 47.26
C ASN A 925 26.85 -8.55 47.55
N ALA A 926 25.90 -8.56 46.60
CA ALA A 926 24.66 -9.31 46.72
C ALA A 926 24.87 -10.83 46.62
N VAL A 927 25.67 -11.29 45.65
CA VAL A 927 26.06 -12.72 45.52
C VAL A 927 26.93 -13.16 46.70
N GLY A 928 27.81 -12.29 47.20
CA GLY A 928 28.60 -12.54 48.40
C GLY A 928 27.75 -12.66 49.67
N SER A 929 26.59 -12.01 49.71
CA SER A 929 25.63 -12.07 50.83
C SER A 929 24.79 -13.35 50.82
N LEU A 930 24.50 -13.91 49.64
CA LEU A 930 23.89 -15.25 49.47
C LEU A 930 24.79 -16.38 49.99
N ASN A 931 26.12 -16.25 49.84
CA ASN A 931 27.08 -17.24 50.36
C ASN A 931 27.21 -17.22 51.90
N ARG A 932 26.80 -16.14 52.57
CA ARG A 932 26.82 -16.03 54.06
C ARG A 932 25.54 -16.56 54.72
N GLY A 933 24.52 -16.94 53.95
CA GLY A 933 23.26 -17.48 54.46
C GLY A 933 23.28 -18.97 54.85
N LYS A 934 24.34 -19.73 54.53
CA LYS A 934 24.53 -21.08 55.05
C LYS A 934 25.31 -21.04 56.36
N LYS A 935 24.61 -20.93 57.49
CA LYS A 935 25.10 -21.55 58.73
C LYS A 935 24.94 -23.07 58.60
N PRO A 936 25.99 -23.86 58.84
CA PRO A 936 25.88 -25.32 58.92
C PRO A 936 25.09 -25.70 60.18
N GLU A 937 24.25 -26.73 60.05
CA GLU A 937 23.78 -27.51 61.19
C GLU A 937 25.00 -28.09 61.91
N ASP A 938 25.21 -27.71 63.16
CA ASP A 938 26.07 -28.47 64.06
C ASP A 938 25.33 -29.74 64.48
N LYS A 939 25.91 -30.87 64.09
CA LYS A 939 25.74 -32.18 64.72
C LYS A 939 26.36 -32.13 66.13
N ASP A 940 25.68 -32.70 67.12
CA ASP A 940 26.11 -33.96 67.77
C ASP A 940 25.42 -34.20 69.12
N LYS A 941 24.90 -35.42 69.25
CA LYS A 941 25.12 -36.41 70.31
C LYS A 941 24.20 -37.60 70.05
N ASP A 942 24.61 -38.86 70.01
CA ASP A 942 25.91 -39.48 70.28
C ASP A 942 25.85 -40.95 69.77
N GLY A 943 27.00 -41.62 69.80
CA GLY A 943 27.32 -43.00 69.38
C GLY A 943 26.25 -44.07 69.64
N SER A 944 25.98 -44.94 68.67
CA SER A 944 26.74 -46.16 68.33
C SER A 944 26.55 -47.34 69.28
N GLU A 945 25.87 -48.37 68.79
CA GLU A 945 26.06 -49.82 69.02
C GLU A 945 25.02 -50.49 68.09
N GLY A 946 25.26 -51.53 67.29
CA GLY A 946 26.17 -52.67 67.42
C GLY A 946 25.31 -53.95 67.35
N LYS A 947 25.44 -54.73 66.26
CA LYS A 947 24.98 -56.13 66.09
C LYS A 947 23.52 -56.48 66.47
N LYS A 948 22.68 -56.71 65.46
CA LYS A 948 22.37 -58.03 64.85
C LYS A 948 21.34 -57.83 63.75
#